data_AF-A0A9X5CCH6-F1
#
_entry.id   AF-A0A9X5CCH6-F1
#
_cell.length_a   1.000
_cell.length_b   1.000
_cell.length_c   1.000
_cell.angle_alpha   90.00
_cell.angle_beta   90.00
_cell.angle_gamma   90.00
#
_symmetry.space_group_name_H-M   'P 1'
#
loop_
_entity.id
_entity.type
_entity.pdbx_description
1 polymer ?
#
loop_
_entity_poly.entity_id
_entity_poly.type
_entity_poly.pdbx_seq_one_letter_code
_entity_poly.pdbx_strand_id
1 'polypeptide(L)'
;MQEYKLSSEAVVGNDEVTQYFSGEAPSSIYEIVKFGLTNKEGNFTYIILKLQSDYNLAYNGMIFLLCLFSLFVVYSVFSISVSKRTSEYGMLQTLGISEAQIGGAETGLSIADHTLAEGANAAKFFVSVDAMVFGFLFLLISLALVAFIVVHSLRKHSLKAVMSGDTSFTKRRKIYALRNVNMANVVVRKFMFANKRKVIGILLSLSIGGCIFLCTTYMVENLKVHAELSLMSDDGLGSEYRISLKSDSLKDTIPKAAADKIKNMPETENVYATKYTMGELQLSRNEFLAEEDWSDYFKYQNQEPYFIQRYDGICNQQEDGNYRIKYNVYGYDEAMIEQLQDFILEGEIQPETIKNKNQVIVTANMDGQGNYYFYGKKPGDKISLRVPKTENYTDELLKFQSGEENYIEKEFEIAAIVNRPLAQEKDFLNTEVWTNAQSVIMTDEQMEENFGITDYSFINASPSDGADSESVSNQLLQIIRDVPKAVLQDYTSAIKTQKDYLRQQQIFFSSIAVILLIISSFHIVNSMNHTILARRREYGIIRAMGITDNGFYKMILQTGILYGLLADVFIFLLYNLVLRRVMDYYMAHVLQFLHLSSNVPNLVLVGIMVLNLVIAVAAVMIPAWKMGRENIMSEIRR
;
A
#
# COMPACT_ATOMS: atom_id res chain seq x y z
N MET A 1 -32.29 30.22 -9.55
CA MET A 1 -32.57 30.09 -11.00
C MET A 1 -34.02 30.37 -11.38
N GLN A 2 -35.04 29.82 -10.68
CA GLN A 2 -36.44 30.14 -10.98
C GLN A 2 -36.88 31.56 -10.57
N GLU A 3 -36.26 32.15 -9.55
CA GLU A 3 -36.59 33.50 -9.08
C GLU A 3 -36.17 34.62 -10.06
N TYR A 4 -35.19 34.36 -10.93
CA TYR A 4 -34.65 35.34 -11.88
C TYR A 4 -34.91 34.99 -13.37
N LYS A 5 -35.74 33.97 -13.66
CA LYS A 5 -36.10 33.54 -15.03
C LYS A 5 -34.92 33.34 -16.00
N LEU A 6 -33.76 32.91 -15.50
CA LEU A 6 -32.62 32.58 -16.37
C LEU A 6 -32.79 31.16 -16.93
N SER A 7 -32.69 31.01 -18.25
CA SER A 7 -32.79 29.71 -18.91
C SER A 7 -31.56 28.86 -18.57
N SER A 8 -31.75 27.54 -18.44
CA SER A 8 -30.66 26.59 -18.20
C SER A 8 -29.61 26.61 -19.30
N GLU A 9 -29.98 27.00 -20.52
CA GLU A 9 -29.07 27.17 -21.66
C GLU A 9 -28.16 28.40 -21.52
N ALA A 10 -28.62 29.47 -20.86
CA ALA A 10 -27.80 30.66 -20.62
C ALA A 10 -26.70 30.42 -19.56
N VAL A 11 -26.85 29.40 -18.72
CA VAL A 11 -25.84 29.01 -17.72
C VAL A 11 -24.71 28.22 -18.39
N VAL A 12 -25.02 27.36 -19.36
CA VAL A 12 -24.02 26.61 -20.15
C VAL A 12 -23.16 27.55 -21.00
N GLY A 13 -23.74 28.65 -21.51
CA GLY A 13 -23.00 29.64 -22.29
C GLY A 13 -22.04 30.51 -21.48
N ASN A 14 -22.09 30.47 -20.14
CA ASN A 14 -21.28 31.32 -19.26
C ASN A 14 -20.12 30.59 -18.59
N ASP A 15 -19.89 29.32 -18.94
CA ASP A 15 -18.73 28.56 -18.48
C ASP A 15 -17.41 29.23 -18.92
N GLU A 16 -17.39 29.88 -20.09
CA GLU A 16 -16.24 30.66 -20.59
C GLU A 16 -15.93 31.91 -19.75
N VAL A 17 -16.95 32.53 -19.14
CA VAL A 17 -16.75 33.72 -18.29
C VAL A 17 -16.27 33.32 -16.90
N THR A 18 -16.70 32.15 -16.41
CA THR A 18 -16.20 31.55 -15.16
C THR A 18 -14.72 31.15 -15.28
N GLN A 19 -14.28 30.82 -16.51
CA GLN A 19 -12.89 30.56 -16.89
C GLN A 19 -11.95 31.77 -16.68
N TYR A 20 -12.47 33.00 -16.72
CA TYR A 20 -11.68 34.23 -16.57
C TYR A 20 -11.43 34.60 -15.09
N PHE A 21 -12.25 34.10 -14.17
CA PHE A 21 -12.21 34.45 -12.74
C PHE A 21 -11.84 33.27 -11.83
N SER A 22 -10.82 32.48 -12.23
CA SER A 22 -10.12 31.51 -11.37
C SER A 22 -10.90 30.26 -10.92
N GLY A 23 -11.63 29.62 -11.84
CA GLY A 23 -12.06 28.21 -11.69
C GLY A 23 -11.59 27.38 -12.88
N GLU A 24 -10.64 26.47 -12.70
CA GLU A 24 -10.32 25.48 -13.75
C GLU A 24 -11.55 24.62 -14.04
N ALA A 25 -12.01 24.58 -15.29
CA ALA A 25 -13.01 23.61 -15.72
C ALA A 25 -12.45 22.19 -15.58
N PRO A 26 -13.26 21.17 -15.27
CA PRO A 26 -12.79 19.79 -15.27
C PRO A 26 -12.36 19.41 -16.68
N SER A 27 -11.05 19.36 -16.91
CA SER A 27 -10.47 18.94 -18.19
C SER A 27 -11.01 17.55 -18.54
N SER A 28 -11.56 17.39 -19.75
CA SER A 28 -12.09 16.09 -20.16
C SER A 28 -10.99 15.03 -20.07
N ILE A 29 -11.34 13.77 -19.75
CA ILE A 29 -10.37 12.65 -19.65
C ILE A 29 -9.46 12.60 -20.89
N TYR A 30 -10.02 12.88 -22.07
CA TYR A 30 -9.28 12.93 -23.32
C TYR A 30 -8.20 14.03 -23.35
N GLU A 31 -8.52 15.23 -22.84
CA GLU A 31 -7.56 16.35 -22.80
C GLU A 31 -6.47 16.14 -21.75
N ILE A 32 -6.81 15.56 -20.60
CA ILE A 32 -5.82 15.17 -19.58
C ILE A 32 -4.82 14.16 -20.16
N VAL A 33 -5.32 13.10 -20.80
CA VAL A 33 -4.49 12.06 -21.41
C VAL A 33 -3.69 12.60 -22.58
N LYS A 34 -4.30 13.45 -23.42
CA LYS A 34 -3.59 14.10 -24.53
C LYS A 34 -2.47 14.99 -24.00
N PHE A 35 -2.74 15.86 -23.04
CA PHE A 35 -1.73 16.73 -22.45
C PHE A 35 -0.56 15.91 -21.86
N GLY A 36 -0.88 14.86 -21.10
CA GLY A 36 0.11 13.98 -20.48
C GLY A 36 0.84 13.00 -21.41
N LEU A 37 0.47 12.93 -22.69
CA LEU A 37 1.20 12.14 -23.70
C LEU A 37 1.95 13.04 -24.70
N THR A 38 1.52 14.30 -24.86
CA THR A 38 2.04 15.19 -25.90
C THR A 38 3.01 16.24 -25.36
N ASN A 39 2.91 16.60 -24.08
CA ASN A 39 3.68 17.68 -23.47
C ASN A 39 4.81 17.13 -22.58
N LYS A 40 5.99 17.78 -22.55
CA LYS A 40 7.13 17.27 -21.76
C LYS A 40 6.92 17.33 -20.24
N GLU A 41 6.10 18.27 -19.77
CA GLU A 41 5.72 18.41 -18.35
C GLU A 41 4.53 17.52 -17.97
N GLY A 42 3.68 17.20 -18.95
CA GLY A 42 2.62 16.21 -18.80
C GLY A 42 3.23 14.82 -18.97
N ASN A 43 3.70 14.22 -17.89
CA ASN A 43 4.13 12.82 -17.88
C ASN A 43 2.96 11.89 -17.49
N PHE A 44 3.20 10.58 -17.47
CA PHE A 44 2.20 9.61 -16.97
C PHE A 44 1.75 9.96 -15.54
N THR A 45 2.58 10.64 -14.75
CA THR A 45 2.28 11.05 -13.37
C THR A 45 1.21 12.12 -13.36
N TYR A 46 1.33 13.12 -14.23
CA TYR A 46 0.31 14.15 -14.42
C TYR A 46 -1.05 13.54 -14.76
N ILE A 47 -1.09 12.58 -15.69
CA ILE A 47 -2.34 11.91 -16.10
C ILE A 47 -3.00 11.25 -14.89
N ILE A 48 -2.24 10.46 -14.13
CA ILE A 48 -2.78 9.69 -13.02
C ILE A 48 -3.20 10.63 -11.87
N LEU A 49 -2.40 11.64 -11.54
CA LEU A 49 -2.73 12.59 -10.46
C LEU A 49 -3.97 13.44 -10.81
N LYS A 50 -4.05 13.97 -12.03
CA LYS A 50 -5.21 14.79 -12.44
C LYS A 50 -6.48 13.93 -12.55
N LEU A 51 -6.38 12.70 -13.05
CA LEU A 51 -7.51 11.75 -13.02
C LEU A 51 -7.90 11.31 -11.60
N GLN A 52 -6.95 11.17 -10.69
CA GLN A 52 -7.23 10.87 -9.29
C GLN A 52 -7.92 12.05 -8.59
N SER A 53 -7.44 13.28 -8.83
CA SER A 53 -8.03 14.52 -8.31
C SER A 53 -9.44 14.75 -8.83
N ASP A 54 -9.60 14.75 -10.16
CA ASP A 54 -10.82 15.25 -10.79
C ASP A 54 -11.89 14.16 -10.93
N TYR A 55 -11.48 12.89 -11.02
CA TYR A 55 -12.37 11.75 -11.28
C TYR A 55 -12.26 10.62 -10.27
N ASN A 56 -11.49 10.77 -9.18
CA ASN A 56 -11.26 9.72 -8.19
C ASN A 56 -10.94 8.36 -8.84
N LEU A 57 -9.94 8.38 -9.74
CA LEU A 57 -9.55 7.27 -10.61
C LEU A 57 -9.44 5.92 -9.89
N ALA A 58 -8.91 5.87 -8.68
CA ALA A 58 -8.79 4.64 -7.91
C ALA A 58 -10.14 4.02 -7.58
N TYR A 59 -11.08 4.83 -7.08
CA TYR A 59 -12.43 4.39 -6.74
C TYR A 59 -13.22 3.98 -8.00
N ASN A 60 -13.26 4.87 -9.00
CA ASN A 60 -14.02 4.62 -10.24
C ASN A 60 -13.38 3.53 -11.12
N GLY A 61 -12.06 3.43 -11.12
CA GLY A 61 -11.31 2.36 -11.80
C GLY A 61 -11.55 1.00 -11.16
N MET A 62 -11.61 0.92 -9.83
CA MET A 62 -11.99 -0.31 -9.13
C MET A 62 -13.42 -0.73 -9.48
N ILE A 63 -14.38 0.21 -9.49
CA ILE A 63 -15.76 -0.07 -9.91
C ILE A 63 -15.77 -0.59 -11.35
N PHE A 64 -15.05 0.07 -12.26
CA PHE A 64 -14.97 -0.35 -13.66
C PHE A 64 -14.41 -1.78 -13.81
N LEU A 65 -13.35 -2.12 -13.08
CA LEU A 65 -12.77 -3.48 -13.09
C LEU A 65 -13.74 -4.52 -12.53
N LEU A 66 -14.46 -4.22 -11.44
CA LEU A 66 -15.48 -5.08 -10.88
C LEU A 66 -16.67 -5.26 -11.84
N CYS A 67 -17.07 -4.20 -12.54
CA CYS A 67 -18.08 -4.22 -13.59
C CYS A 67 -17.65 -5.11 -14.76
N LEU A 68 -16.40 -4.97 -15.23
CA LEU A 68 -15.86 -5.77 -16.33
C LEU A 68 -15.76 -7.26 -15.93
N PHE A 69 -15.30 -7.54 -14.70
CA PHE A 69 -15.23 -8.90 -14.18
C PHE A 69 -16.61 -9.53 -14.01
N SER A 70 -17.58 -8.82 -13.42
CA SER A 70 -18.94 -9.32 -13.27
C SER A 70 -19.62 -9.56 -14.62
N LEU A 71 -19.42 -8.68 -15.60
CA LEU A 71 -19.91 -8.87 -16.97
C LEU A 71 -19.29 -10.11 -17.63
N PHE A 72 -18.00 -10.36 -17.43
CA PHE A 72 -17.34 -11.57 -17.92
C PHE A 72 -17.88 -12.84 -17.25
N VAL A 73 -18.09 -12.82 -15.94
CA VAL A 73 -18.66 -13.96 -15.19
C VAL A 73 -20.09 -14.23 -15.65
N VAL A 74 -20.94 -13.20 -15.72
CA VAL A 74 -22.32 -13.30 -16.20
C VAL A 74 -22.35 -13.83 -17.63
N TYR A 75 -21.52 -13.29 -18.53
CA TYR A 75 -21.40 -13.79 -19.91
C TYR A 75 -21.06 -15.27 -19.94
N SER A 76 -20.09 -15.69 -19.14
CA SER A 76 -19.64 -17.08 -19.11
C SER A 76 -20.71 -18.02 -18.58
N VAL A 77 -21.36 -17.65 -17.47
CA VAL A 77 -22.45 -18.44 -16.87
C VAL A 77 -23.63 -18.54 -17.82
N PHE A 78 -24.06 -17.43 -18.40
CA PHE A 78 -25.19 -17.37 -19.33
C PHE A 78 -24.88 -18.13 -20.63
N SER A 79 -23.67 -17.98 -21.18
CA SER A 79 -23.23 -18.74 -22.36
C SER A 79 -23.24 -20.25 -22.10
N ILE A 80 -22.82 -20.69 -20.90
CA ILE A 80 -22.91 -22.10 -20.49
C ILE A 80 -24.37 -22.55 -20.34
N SER A 81 -25.22 -21.73 -19.73
CA SER A 81 -26.66 -22.02 -19.56
C SER A 81 -27.35 -22.20 -20.92
N VAL A 82 -27.17 -21.23 -21.83
CA VAL A 82 -27.74 -21.28 -23.18
C VAL A 82 -27.16 -22.45 -23.97
N SER A 83 -25.87 -22.72 -23.87
CA SER A 83 -25.24 -23.87 -24.54
C SER A 83 -25.90 -25.20 -24.16
N LYS A 84 -26.33 -25.39 -22.89
CA LYS A 84 -27.03 -26.61 -22.45
C LYS A 84 -28.43 -26.75 -23.07
N ARG A 85 -29.09 -25.63 -23.42
CA ARG A 85 -30.45 -25.56 -23.96
C ARG A 85 -30.51 -25.35 -25.48
N THR A 86 -29.37 -25.30 -26.17
CA THR A 86 -29.30 -25.07 -27.62
C THR A 86 -30.15 -26.03 -28.46
N SER A 87 -30.23 -27.31 -28.09
CA SER A 87 -31.09 -28.29 -28.76
C SER A 87 -32.58 -28.02 -28.56
N GLU A 88 -32.97 -27.50 -27.39
CA GLU A 88 -34.35 -27.13 -27.07
C GLU A 88 -34.77 -25.89 -27.87
N TYR A 89 -33.89 -24.89 -28.00
CA TYR A 89 -34.13 -23.74 -28.88
C TYR A 89 -34.24 -24.14 -30.36
N GLY A 90 -33.43 -25.11 -30.82
CA GLY A 90 -33.54 -25.67 -32.17
C GLY A 90 -34.88 -26.38 -32.41
N MET A 91 -35.37 -27.13 -31.42
CA MET A 91 -36.71 -27.76 -31.48
C MET A 91 -37.84 -26.72 -31.51
N LEU A 92 -37.75 -25.67 -30.70
CA LEU A 92 -38.76 -24.59 -30.67
C LEU A 92 -38.84 -23.83 -32.01
N GLN A 93 -37.70 -23.61 -32.68
CA GLN A 93 -37.67 -23.05 -34.04
C GLN A 93 -38.30 -23.97 -35.08
N THR A 94 -38.13 -25.29 -34.96
CA THR A 94 -38.80 -26.26 -35.87
C THR A 94 -40.30 -26.37 -35.65
N LEU A 95 -40.79 -26.01 -34.45
CA LEU A 95 -42.21 -25.98 -34.11
C LEU A 95 -42.91 -24.67 -34.51
N GLY A 96 -42.22 -23.76 -35.20
CA GLY A 96 -42.81 -22.54 -35.77
C GLY A 96 -42.89 -21.33 -34.81
N ILE A 97 -42.22 -21.39 -33.65
CA ILE A 97 -42.11 -20.24 -32.76
C ILE A 97 -41.14 -19.23 -33.39
N SER A 98 -41.67 -18.08 -33.80
CA SER A 98 -40.89 -17.02 -34.47
C SER A 98 -39.79 -16.45 -33.57
N GLU A 99 -38.68 -16.00 -34.17
CA GLU A 99 -37.50 -15.45 -33.46
C GLU A 99 -37.85 -14.28 -32.50
N ALA A 100 -38.95 -13.58 -32.75
CA ALA A 100 -39.44 -12.49 -31.89
C ALA A 100 -40.08 -12.99 -30.58
N GLN A 101 -40.65 -14.20 -30.56
CA GLN A 101 -41.28 -14.77 -29.37
C GLN A 101 -40.29 -15.51 -28.46
N ILE A 102 -39.17 -16.00 -29.01
CA ILE A 102 -38.11 -16.67 -28.22
C ILE A 102 -37.38 -15.67 -27.31
N GLY A 103 -37.26 -14.40 -27.73
CA GLY A 103 -36.69 -13.34 -26.90
C GLY A 103 -37.54 -12.92 -25.68
N GLY A 104 -38.82 -13.33 -25.63
CA GLY A 104 -39.75 -12.99 -24.55
C GLY A 104 -40.01 -14.11 -23.53
N ALA A 105 -39.42 -15.29 -23.70
CA ALA A 105 -39.76 -16.49 -22.91
C ALA A 105 -38.77 -16.84 -21.78
N GLU A 106 -37.84 -15.95 -21.42
CA GLU A 106 -36.99 -16.08 -20.22
C GLU A 106 -37.19 -14.90 -19.26
N THR A 107 -38.42 -14.74 -18.76
CA THR A 107 -38.73 -13.95 -17.57
C THR A 107 -39.51 -14.82 -16.60
N GLY A 108 -38.80 -15.73 -15.94
CA GLY A 108 -39.45 -16.69 -15.05
C GLY A 108 -38.48 -17.41 -14.15
N LEU A 109 -37.81 -16.67 -13.26
CA LEU A 109 -37.48 -17.19 -11.92
C LEU A 109 -37.23 -16.01 -10.97
N SER A 110 -38.31 -15.50 -10.39
CA SER A 110 -38.22 -14.74 -9.14
C SER A 110 -37.80 -15.72 -8.05
N ILE A 111 -36.55 -15.63 -7.60
CA ILE A 111 -36.16 -16.10 -6.27
C ILE A 111 -35.99 -14.83 -5.42
N ALA A 112 -37.11 -14.14 -5.21
CA ALA A 112 -37.30 -13.20 -4.14
C ALA A 112 -38.40 -13.81 -3.26
N ASP A 113 -38.01 -14.75 -2.40
CA ASP A 113 -38.68 -15.07 -1.14
C ASP A 113 -37.96 -16.25 -0.51
N HIS A 114 -37.02 -15.93 0.39
CA HIS A 114 -36.58 -16.69 1.57
C HIS A 114 -35.14 -16.30 1.89
N THR A 115 -34.97 -15.17 2.59
CA THR A 115 -33.93 -14.92 3.61
C THR A 115 -34.17 -13.52 4.18
N LEU A 116 -35.29 -13.35 4.88
CA LEU A 116 -35.52 -12.23 5.79
C LEU A 116 -36.13 -12.79 7.07
N ALA A 117 -35.29 -13.43 7.89
CA ALA A 117 -35.51 -13.51 9.33
C ALA A 117 -34.20 -13.95 10.01
N GLU A 118 -33.89 -13.23 11.08
CA GLU A 118 -32.94 -13.52 12.15
C GLU A 118 -31.47 -13.14 11.98
N GLY A 119 -31.04 -12.18 12.81
CA GLY A 119 -29.63 -11.84 13.02
C GLY A 119 -29.45 -10.50 13.71
N ALA A 120 -29.63 -10.47 15.03
CA ALA A 120 -29.52 -9.30 15.89
C ALA A 120 -28.14 -8.60 15.84
N ASN A 121 -28.16 -7.29 16.14
CA ASN A 121 -27.03 -6.44 16.53
C ASN A 121 -25.77 -6.52 15.66
N ALA A 122 -25.85 -6.00 14.43
CA ALA A 122 -24.67 -5.69 13.62
C ALA A 122 -24.54 -4.17 13.46
N ALA A 123 -23.29 -3.69 13.51
CA ALA A 123 -22.91 -2.30 13.35
C ALA A 123 -23.67 -1.61 12.21
N LYS A 124 -24.10 -0.35 12.41
CA LYS A 124 -24.78 0.45 11.38
C LYS A 124 -23.83 0.69 10.20
N PHE A 125 -23.80 -0.23 9.25
CA PHE A 125 -23.18 -0.01 7.95
C PHE A 125 -24.06 0.96 7.15
N PHE A 126 -23.56 2.17 6.91
CA PHE A 126 -24.17 3.10 5.97
C PHE A 126 -23.83 2.64 4.55
N VAL A 127 -24.74 1.88 3.93
CA VAL A 127 -24.62 1.52 2.52
C VAL A 127 -25.19 2.67 1.68
N SER A 128 -24.43 3.16 0.71
CA SER A 128 -24.90 4.18 -0.23
C SER A 128 -26.04 3.61 -1.09
N VAL A 129 -27.22 4.25 -1.00
CA VAL A 129 -28.38 3.91 -1.82
C VAL A 129 -28.06 4.09 -3.31
N ASP A 130 -27.29 5.12 -3.66
CA ASP A 130 -26.87 5.38 -5.04
C ASP A 130 -25.99 4.25 -5.58
N ALA A 131 -25.06 3.73 -4.78
CA ALA A 131 -24.23 2.58 -5.15
C ALA A 131 -25.06 1.31 -5.35
N MET A 132 -26.08 1.09 -4.52
CA MET A 132 -27.00 -0.04 -4.65
C MET A 132 -27.83 0.05 -5.94
N VAL A 133 -28.40 1.22 -6.21
CA VAL A 133 -29.20 1.46 -7.43
C VAL A 133 -28.34 1.32 -8.68
N PHE A 134 -27.13 1.90 -8.68
CA PHE A 134 -26.17 1.74 -9.78
C PHE A 134 -25.82 0.27 -10.01
N GLY A 135 -25.47 -0.47 -8.94
CA GLY A 135 -25.14 -1.89 -9.03
C GLY A 135 -26.29 -2.72 -9.61
N PHE A 136 -27.53 -2.43 -9.19
CA PHE A 136 -28.72 -3.11 -9.70
C PHE A 136 -28.98 -2.81 -11.18
N LEU A 137 -28.93 -1.53 -11.59
CA LEU A 137 -29.09 -1.13 -12.98
C LEU A 137 -27.99 -1.72 -13.87
N PHE A 138 -26.74 -1.67 -13.40
CA PHE A 138 -25.61 -2.25 -14.11
C PHE A 138 -25.78 -3.76 -14.32
N LEU A 139 -26.25 -4.47 -13.30
CA LEU A 139 -26.51 -5.91 -13.39
C LEU A 139 -27.61 -6.22 -14.43
N LEU A 140 -28.71 -5.46 -14.43
CA LEU A 140 -29.79 -5.63 -15.41
C LEU A 140 -29.32 -5.35 -16.84
N ILE A 141 -28.59 -4.24 -17.05
CA ILE A 141 -28.03 -3.88 -18.35
C ILE A 141 -27.04 -4.94 -18.82
N SER A 142 -26.18 -5.44 -17.92
CA SER A 142 -25.21 -6.49 -18.23
C SER A 142 -25.90 -7.79 -18.63
N LEU A 143 -26.95 -8.21 -17.92
CA LEU A 143 -27.75 -9.38 -18.28
C LEU A 143 -28.39 -9.23 -19.66
N ALA A 144 -29.02 -8.08 -19.92
CA ALA A 144 -29.66 -7.79 -21.21
C ALA A 144 -28.64 -7.79 -22.36
N LEU A 145 -27.48 -7.16 -22.16
CA LEU A 145 -26.40 -7.09 -23.14
C LEU A 145 -25.82 -8.49 -23.42
N VAL A 146 -25.58 -9.29 -22.38
CA VAL A 146 -25.12 -10.66 -22.51
C VAL A 146 -26.13 -11.53 -23.25
N ALA A 147 -27.42 -11.43 -22.89
CA ALA A 147 -28.50 -12.14 -23.57
C ALA A 147 -28.54 -11.78 -25.06
N PHE A 148 -28.44 -10.48 -25.38
CA PHE A 148 -28.38 -10.00 -26.74
C PHE A 148 -27.18 -10.55 -27.52
N ILE A 149 -25.97 -10.50 -26.95
CA ILE A 149 -24.75 -11.04 -27.57
C ILE A 149 -24.89 -12.53 -27.85
N VAL A 150 -25.42 -13.30 -26.89
CA VAL A 150 -25.58 -14.74 -27.04
C VAL A 150 -26.62 -15.09 -28.10
N VAL A 151 -27.79 -14.44 -28.08
CA VAL A 151 -28.82 -14.61 -29.12
C VAL A 151 -28.29 -14.24 -30.50
N HIS A 152 -27.59 -13.11 -30.61
CA HIS A 152 -26.97 -12.69 -31.87
C HIS A 152 -25.91 -13.68 -32.35
N SER A 153 -25.12 -14.27 -31.44
CA SER A 153 -24.14 -15.30 -31.76
C SER A 153 -24.80 -16.58 -32.29
N LEU A 154 -25.97 -16.96 -31.76
CA LEU A 154 -26.70 -18.15 -32.21
C LEU A 154 -27.20 -18.02 -33.67
N ARG A 155 -27.56 -16.81 -34.12
CA ARG A 155 -28.00 -16.55 -35.50
C ARG A 155 -26.95 -16.87 -36.57
N LYS A 156 -25.66 -16.94 -36.20
CA LYS A 156 -24.56 -17.26 -37.14
C LYS A 156 -24.42 -18.75 -37.43
N HIS A 157 -25.14 -19.62 -36.71
CA HIS A 157 -25.06 -21.07 -36.88
C HIS A 157 -26.28 -21.59 -37.65
N SER A 158 -26.07 -22.57 -38.55
CA SER A 158 -27.17 -23.19 -39.28
C SER A 158 -28.03 -24.07 -38.36
N LEU A 159 -29.35 -24.13 -38.61
CA LEU A 159 -30.30 -24.94 -37.83
C LEU A 159 -29.84 -26.40 -37.64
N LYS A 160 -29.25 -27.00 -38.68
CA LYS A 160 -28.68 -28.36 -38.62
C LYS A 160 -27.47 -28.46 -37.68
N ALA A 161 -26.62 -27.44 -37.61
CA ALA A 161 -25.48 -27.39 -36.70
C ALA A 161 -25.91 -27.18 -35.24
N VAL A 162 -27.00 -26.43 -35.03
CA VAL A 162 -27.59 -26.19 -33.69
C VAL A 162 -28.33 -27.45 -33.19
N MET A 163 -29.06 -28.15 -34.06
CA MET A 163 -29.84 -29.35 -33.70
C MET A 163 -29.00 -30.62 -33.51
N SER A 164 -27.89 -30.77 -34.23
CA SER A 164 -27.06 -31.98 -34.14
C SER A 164 -26.12 -31.99 -32.94
N GLY A 165 -25.87 -30.83 -32.30
CA GLY A 165 -24.88 -30.68 -31.23
C GLY A 165 -23.43 -30.97 -31.66
N ASP A 166 -23.23 -31.39 -32.91
CA ASP A 166 -21.98 -31.97 -33.40
C ASP A 166 -21.30 -30.97 -34.34
N THR A 167 -20.43 -30.13 -33.78
CA THR A 167 -19.60 -29.18 -34.55
C THR A 167 -18.41 -29.86 -35.24
N SER A 168 -18.35 -31.20 -35.24
CA SER A 168 -17.23 -31.98 -35.76
C SER A 168 -17.26 -32.14 -37.29
N PHE A 169 -17.18 -31.03 -38.02
CA PHE A 169 -16.82 -31.09 -39.44
C PHE A 169 -15.35 -31.52 -39.60
N THR A 170 -15.17 -32.74 -40.12
CA THR A 170 -14.10 -33.20 -41.04
C THR A 170 -12.74 -32.50 -40.92
N LYS A 171 -12.02 -32.68 -39.81
CA LYS A 171 -10.58 -32.37 -39.77
C LYS A 171 -9.74 -33.54 -40.29
N ARG A 172 -8.74 -33.22 -41.13
CA ARG A 172 -7.67 -34.14 -41.56
C ARG A 172 -7.11 -34.89 -40.34
N ARG A 173 -7.06 -36.23 -40.41
CA ARG A 173 -6.50 -37.08 -39.34
C ARG A 173 -5.05 -36.65 -39.08
N LYS A 174 -4.74 -36.25 -37.85
CA LYS A 174 -3.37 -35.93 -37.40
C LYS A 174 -2.99 -36.96 -36.33
N ILE A 175 -1.82 -37.57 -36.50
CA ILE A 175 -1.26 -38.52 -35.51
C ILE A 175 -0.60 -37.70 -34.40
N TYR A 176 -0.97 -37.98 -33.14
CA TYR A 176 -0.53 -37.22 -31.97
C TYR A 176 0.60 -37.88 -31.17
N ALA A 177 0.81 -39.18 -31.35
CA ALA A 177 1.90 -39.93 -30.74
C ALA A 177 2.35 -41.05 -31.69
N LEU A 178 3.67 -41.18 -31.87
CA LEU A 178 4.32 -42.22 -32.68
C LEU A 178 5.07 -43.25 -31.81
N ARG A 179 5.11 -43.05 -30.49
CA ARG A 179 5.79 -43.91 -29.50
C ARG A 179 4.80 -44.39 -28.43
N ASN A 180 5.15 -45.43 -27.69
CA ASN A 180 4.42 -45.89 -26.50
C ASN A 180 4.53 -44.83 -25.38
N VAL A 181 3.69 -43.81 -25.46
CA VAL A 181 3.51 -42.80 -24.42
C VAL A 181 2.17 -43.08 -23.74
N ASN A 182 2.08 -42.83 -22.44
CA ASN A 182 0.83 -43.00 -21.69
C ASN A 182 -0.34 -42.29 -22.40
N MET A 183 -1.30 -43.07 -22.93
CA MET A 183 -2.44 -42.57 -23.71
C MET A 183 -3.24 -41.52 -22.93
N ALA A 184 -3.32 -41.63 -21.60
CA ALA A 184 -3.99 -40.65 -20.74
C ALA A 184 -3.37 -39.25 -20.92
N ASN A 185 -2.05 -39.11 -20.87
CA ASN A 185 -1.38 -37.81 -21.00
C ASN A 185 -1.60 -37.18 -22.39
N VAL A 186 -1.60 -37.99 -23.44
CA VAL A 186 -1.83 -37.53 -24.83
C VAL A 186 -3.26 -37.02 -24.99
N VAL A 187 -4.23 -37.77 -24.44
CA VAL A 187 -5.64 -37.41 -24.45
C VAL A 187 -5.88 -36.14 -23.64
N VAL A 188 -5.33 -36.03 -22.44
CA VAL A 188 -5.45 -34.84 -21.56
C VAL A 188 -4.99 -33.57 -22.30
N ARG A 189 -3.78 -33.59 -22.88
CA ARG A 189 -3.25 -32.43 -23.63
C ARG A 189 -4.12 -32.08 -24.83
N LYS A 190 -4.57 -33.08 -25.60
CA LYS A 190 -5.44 -32.86 -26.76
C LYS A 190 -6.79 -32.25 -26.35
N PHE A 191 -7.41 -32.80 -25.30
CA PHE A 191 -8.72 -32.37 -24.85
C PHE A 191 -8.70 -30.98 -24.24
N MET A 192 -7.64 -30.68 -23.49
CA MET A 192 -7.35 -29.34 -22.98
C MET A 192 -7.23 -28.33 -24.14
N PHE A 193 -6.27 -28.50 -25.04
CA PHE A 193 -5.95 -27.48 -26.06
C PHE A 193 -6.85 -27.49 -27.32
N ALA A 194 -7.89 -28.33 -27.36
CA ALA A 194 -8.79 -28.36 -28.51
C ALA A 194 -9.58 -27.05 -28.68
N ASN A 195 -9.93 -26.38 -27.58
CA ASN A 195 -10.62 -25.10 -27.61
C ASN A 195 -9.81 -24.04 -26.86
N LYS A 196 -8.82 -23.46 -27.56
CA LYS A 196 -7.90 -22.45 -27.03
C LYS A 196 -8.62 -21.27 -26.37
N ARG A 197 -9.77 -20.83 -26.90
CA ARG A 197 -10.54 -19.72 -26.35
C ARG A 197 -11.10 -20.05 -24.97
N LYS A 198 -11.65 -21.25 -24.79
CA LYS A 198 -12.13 -21.71 -23.48
C LYS A 198 -11.01 -21.86 -22.47
N VAL A 199 -9.87 -22.44 -22.88
CA VAL A 199 -8.68 -22.59 -22.02
C VAL A 199 -8.20 -21.23 -21.51
N ILE A 200 -8.05 -20.25 -22.40
CA ILE A 200 -7.63 -18.90 -22.02
C ILE A 200 -8.64 -18.27 -21.06
N GLY A 201 -9.95 -18.41 -21.31
CA GLY A 201 -10.98 -17.88 -20.41
C GLY A 201 -10.95 -18.49 -19.00
N ILE A 202 -10.70 -19.80 -18.90
CA ILE A 202 -10.53 -20.49 -17.61
C ILE A 202 -9.27 -19.98 -16.89
N LEU A 203 -8.14 -19.91 -17.59
CA LEU A 203 -6.87 -19.46 -17.00
C LEU A 203 -6.99 -18.01 -16.51
N LEU A 204 -7.59 -17.13 -17.32
CA LEU A 204 -7.82 -15.73 -16.96
C LEU A 204 -8.73 -15.63 -15.73
N SER A 205 -9.82 -16.41 -15.67
CA SER A 205 -10.72 -16.42 -14.51
C SER A 205 -10.03 -16.89 -13.24
N LEU A 206 -9.24 -17.98 -13.29
CA LEU A 206 -8.50 -18.45 -12.12
C LEU A 206 -7.45 -17.44 -11.68
N SER A 207 -6.85 -16.74 -12.65
CA SER A 207 -5.75 -15.83 -12.39
C SER A 207 -6.18 -14.50 -11.79
N ILE A 208 -7.34 -13.97 -12.19
CA ILE A 208 -7.83 -12.67 -11.69
C ILE A 208 -8.03 -12.71 -10.17
N GLY A 209 -8.66 -13.76 -9.63
CA GLY A 209 -8.88 -13.88 -8.18
C GLY A 209 -7.56 -13.89 -7.39
N GLY A 210 -6.59 -14.69 -7.84
CA GLY A 210 -5.26 -14.74 -7.21
C GLY A 210 -4.48 -13.43 -7.36
N CYS A 211 -4.54 -12.79 -8.53
CA CYS A 211 -3.86 -11.53 -8.79
C CYS A 211 -4.40 -10.38 -7.92
N ILE A 212 -5.72 -10.26 -7.80
CA ILE A 212 -6.34 -9.23 -6.97
C ILE A 212 -5.95 -9.43 -5.51
N PHE A 213 -5.99 -10.66 -5.00
CA PHE A 213 -5.57 -10.98 -3.65
C PHE A 213 -4.10 -10.61 -3.38
N LEU A 214 -3.21 -10.93 -4.32
CA LEU A 214 -1.79 -10.56 -4.22
C LEU A 214 -1.57 -9.04 -4.25
N CYS A 215 -2.27 -8.31 -5.12
CA CYS A 215 -2.20 -6.85 -5.16
C CYS A 215 -2.71 -6.22 -3.86
N THR A 216 -3.83 -6.70 -3.33
CA THR A 216 -4.37 -6.24 -2.04
C THR A 216 -3.38 -6.50 -0.91
N THR A 217 -2.80 -7.70 -0.85
CA THR A 217 -1.82 -8.06 0.18
C THR A 217 -0.58 -7.16 0.08
N TYR A 218 -0.08 -6.92 -1.14
CA TYR A 218 1.06 -6.05 -1.39
C TYR A 218 0.82 -4.61 -0.90
N MET A 219 -0.36 -4.07 -1.21
CA MET A 219 -0.77 -2.74 -0.79
C MET A 219 -0.87 -2.64 0.72
N VAL A 220 -1.48 -3.63 1.37
CA VAL A 220 -1.62 -3.68 2.84
C VAL A 220 -0.26 -3.74 3.53
N GLU A 221 0.67 -4.55 3.02
CA GLU A 221 2.00 -4.66 3.64
C GLU A 221 2.78 -3.35 3.55
N ASN A 222 2.73 -2.69 2.39
CA ASN A 222 3.33 -1.37 2.21
C ASN A 222 2.67 -0.30 3.08
N LEU A 223 1.33 -0.32 3.20
CA LEU A 223 0.58 0.59 4.05
C LEU A 223 0.94 0.40 5.53
N LYS A 224 1.11 -0.85 5.97
CA LYS A 224 1.53 -1.18 7.33
C LYS A 224 2.91 -0.60 7.62
N VAL A 225 3.88 -0.84 6.75
CA VAL A 225 5.25 -0.31 6.89
C VAL A 225 5.26 1.22 6.87
N HIS A 226 4.47 1.84 5.98
CA HIS A 226 4.37 3.29 5.95
C HIS A 226 3.77 3.87 7.23
N ALA A 227 2.71 3.25 7.76
CA ALA A 227 2.11 3.70 9.01
C ALA A 227 3.06 3.52 10.19
N GLU A 228 3.80 2.41 10.23
CA GLU A 228 4.84 2.15 11.24
C GLU A 228 5.94 3.22 11.15
N LEU A 229 6.46 3.49 9.96
CA LEU A 229 7.46 4.54 9.73
C LEU A 229 6.92 5.94 9.98
N SER A 230 5.65 6.22 9.69
CA SER A 230 5.02 7.50 9.99
C SER A 230 4.93 7.72 11.50
N LEU A 231 4.67 6.67 12.28
CA LEU A 231 4.69 6.73 13.74
C LEU A 231 6.11 6.92 14.26
N MET A 232 7.10 6.20 13.70
CA MET A 232 8.52 6.40 14.01
C MET A 232 9.04 7.75 13.53
N SER A 233 8.41 8.41 12.55
CA SER A 233 8.91 9.66 11.98
C SER A 233 8.72 10.86 12.91
N ASP A 234 7.81 10.79 13.88
CA ASP A 234 7.44 11.92 14.71
C ASP A 234 8.43 12.13 15.89
N ASP A 235 9.04 11.05 16.37
CA ASP A 235 10.05 11.05 17.44
C ASP A 235 11.35 10.32 17.07
N GLY A 236 11.46 9.71 15.89
CA GLY A 236 12.61 8.92 15.45
C GLY A 236 12.76 7.54 16.13
N LEU A 237 12.02 7.26 17.20
CA LEU A 237 12.21 6.10 18.07
C LEU A 237 11.00 5.14 18.09
N GLY A 238 9.85 5.58 17.56
CA GLY A 238 8.63 4.77 17.53
C GLY A 238 8.06 4.46 18.91
N SER A 239 8.34 5.31 19.90
CA SER A 239 7.97 5.06 21.30
C SER A 239 6.52 5.43 21.59
N GLU A 240 5.83 4.60 22.37
CA GLU A 240 4.46 4.86 22.80
C GLU A 240 4.37 5.96 23.86
N TYR A 241 5.41 6.15 24.66
CA TYR A 241 5.46 7.17 25.70
C TYR A 241 6.59 8.15 25.44
N ARG A 242 6.29 9.44 25.55
CA ARG A 242 7.28 10.52 25.57
C ARG A 242 7.07 11.39 26.79
N ILE A 243 8.09 11.50 27.62
CA ILE A 243 8.15 12.44 28.72
C ILE A 243 9.00 13.61 28.26
N SER A 244 8.41 14.80 28.23
CA SER A 244 9.12 16.04 27.89
C SER A 244 8.79 17.13 28.90
N LEU A 245 9.52 18.25 28.82
CA LEU A 245 9.28 19.41 29.66
C LEU A 245 8.53 20.45 28.85
N LYS A 246 7.39 20.93 29.33
CA LYS A 246 6.69 22.05 28.72
C LYS A 246 7.36 23.37 29.13
N SER A 247 8.55 23.60 28.58
CA SER A 247 9.37 24.77 28.87
C SER A 247 10.23 25.16 27.68
N ASP A 248 10.46 26.46 27.52
CA ASP A 248 11.33 27.07 26.52
C ASP A 248 12.68 27.51 27.11
N SER A 249 13.06 26.94 28.26
CA SER A 249 14.27 27.28 29.02
C SER A 249 15.14 26.06 29.25
N LEU A 250 16.44 26.15 28.93
CA LEU A 250 17.41 25.06 29.13
C LEU A 250 17.69 24.73 30.60
N LYS A 251 17.21 25.56 31.53
CA LYS A 251 17.37 25.33 32.97
C LYS A 251 16.44 24.23 33.50
N ASP A 252 15.28 24.05 32.85
CA ASP A 252 14.35 23.02 33.24
C ASP A 252 14.86 21.69 32.67
N THR A 253 15.09 20.72 33.54
CA THR A 253 15.63 19.41 33.19
C THR A 253 14.90 18.29 33.94
N ILE A 254 15.01 17.07 33.42
CA ILE A 254 14.58 15.84 34.07
C ILE A 254 15.79 15.26 34.80
N PRO A 255 15.77 15.21 36.16
CA PRO A 255 16.90 14.72 36.92
C PRO A 255 17.26 13.28 36.56
N LYS A 256 18.55 12.96 36.53
CA LYS A 256 19.05 11.59 36.25
C LYS A 256 18.37 10.51 37.11
N ALA A 257 18.10 10.82 38.39
CA ALA A 257 17.41 9.90 39.30
C ALA A 257 15.96 9.55 38.87
N ALA A 258 15.26 10.45 38.18
CA ALA A 258 13.93 10.16 37.62
C ALA A 258 14.05 9.28 36.38
N ALA A 259 15.01 9.57 35.49
CA ALA A 259 15.29 8.74 34.32
C ALA A 259 15.70 7.31 34.69
N ASP A 260 16.57 7.15 35.69
CA ASP A 260 16.99 5.83 36.17
C ASP A 260 15.84 5.02 36.76
N LYS A 261 14.87 5.67 37.43
CA LYS A 261 13.66 4.98 37.92
C LYS A 261 12.80 4.45 36.78
N ILE A 262 12.66 5.22 35.70
CA ILE A 262 11.89 4.81 34.51
C ILE A 262 12.61 3.67 33.77
N LYS A 263 13.94 3.76 33.64
CA LYS A 263 14.76 2.74 32.98
C LYS A 263 14.77 1.40 33.72
N ASN A 264 14.62 1.41 35.04
CA ASN A 264 14.58 0.21 35.88
C ASN A 264 13.15 -0.31 36.14
N MET A 265 12.13 0.29 35.54
CA MET A 265 10.75 -0.13 35.72
C MET A 265 10.50 -1.43 34.93
N PRO A 266 9.94 -2.48 35.53
CA PRO A 266 9.80 -3.79 34.88
C PRO A 266 8.71 -3.83 33.79
N GLU A 267 7.87 -2.81 33.73
CA GLU A 267 6.76 -2.70 32.78
C GLU A 267 7.11 -1.79 31.58
N THR A 268 8.33 -1.25 31.52
CA THR A 268 8.85 -0.48 30.39
C THR A 268 9.98 -1.26 29.69
N GLU A 269 10.08 -1.07 28.39
CA GLU A 269 11.14 -1.58 27.52
C GLU A 269 11.62 -0.44 26.62
N ASN A 270 12.84 -0.55 26.08
CA ASN A 270 13.40 0.44 25.15
C ASN A 270 13.32 1.89 25.69
N VAL A 271 13.81 2.10 26.91
CA VAL A 271 13.82 3.41 27.55
C VAL A 271 15.05 4.20 27.10
N TYR A 272 14.81 5.27 26.35
CA TYR A 272 15.83 6.17 25.83
C TYR A 272 15.71 7.53 26.53
N ALA A 273 16.73 7.92 27.26
CA ALA A 273 16.82 9.24 27.86
C ALA A 273 17.78 10.09 27.02
N THR A 274 17.41 11.33 26.72
CA THR A 274 18.21 12.19 25.84
C THR A 274 18.49 13.52 26.51
N LYS A 275 19.75 13.94 26.43
CA LYS A 275 20.18 15.27 26.84
C LYS A 275 20.06 16.23 25.66
N TYR A 276 19.64 17.46 25.93
CA TYR A 276 19.53 18.48 24.90
C TYR A 276 20.06 19.82 25.39
N THR A 277 20.73 20.53 24.48
CA THR A 277 21.10 21.93 24.64
C THR A 277 21.14 22.63 23.28
N MET A 278 21.29 23.94 23.31
CA MET A 278 21.51 24.76 22.11
C MET A 278 22.99 25.04 21.93
N GLY A 279 23.44 25.05 20.68
CA GLY A 279 24.81 25.37 20.32
C GLY A 279 24.88 26.36 19.17
N GLU A 280 26.07 26.93 18.99
CA GLU A 280 26.41 27.83 17.91
C GLU A 280 27.66 27.29 17.20
N LEU A 281 27.49 26.93 15.93
CA LEU A 281 28.53 26.40 15.05
C LEU A 281 29.21 27.55 14.29
N GLN A 282 30.54 27.61 14.33
CA GLN A 282 31.29 28.58 13.53
C GLN A 282 31.66 28.01 12.15
N LEU A 283 31.40 28.79 11.10
CA LEU A 283 31.75 28.49 9.72
C LEU A 283 32.51 29.66 9.10
N SER A 284 33.54 29.36 8.31
CA SER A 284 34.24 30.40 7.57
C SER A 284 33.41 30.89 6.39
N ARG A 285 33.67 32.13 5.95
CA ARG A 285 32.99 32.74 4.80
C ARG A 285 33.05 31.89 3.53
N ASN A 286 34.19 31.22 3.29
CA ASN A 286 34.39 30.39 2.10
C ASN A 286 33.63 29.06 2.17
N GLU A 287 33.40 28.52 3.37
CA GLU A 287 32.63 27.29 3.58
C GLU A 287 31.12 27.56 3.46
N PHE A 288 30.65 28.69 4.02
CA PHE A 288 29.23 29.05 4.03
C PHE A 288 28.73 29.56 2.68
N LEU A 289 29.52 30.39 1.96
CA LEU A 289 29.12 30.98 0.67
C LEU A 289 29.50 30.12 -0.56
N ALA A 290 29.98 28.90 -0.37
CA ALA A 290 30.31 28.01 -1.49
C ALA A 290 29.07 27.65 -2.34
N GLU A 291 27.87 27.74 -1.76
CA GLU A 291 26.58 27.63 -2.45
C GLU A 291 25.74 28.87 -2.14
N GLU A 292 25.29 29.60 -3.17
CA GLU A 292 24.47 30.82 -3.02
C GLU A 292 23.15 30.54 -2.26
N ASP A 293 22.64 29.31 -2.35
CA ASP A 293 21.36 28.87 -1.80
C ASP A 293 21.30 28.95 -0.26
N TRP A 294 22.41 28.75 0.47
CA TRP A 294 22.41 28.78 1.95
C TRP A 294 22.28 30.18 2.51
N SER A 295 22.85 31.18 1.83
CA SER A 295 22.70 32.57 2.22
C SER A 295 21.24 33.00 2.14
N ASP A 296 20.54 32.62 1.06
CA ASP A 296 19.13 32.93 0.88
C ASP A 296 18.24 32.10 1.82
N TYR A 297 18.57 30.82 2.05
CA TYR A 297 17.90 29.98 3.04
C TYR A 297 17.92 30.65 4.42
N PHE A 298 19.10 30.89 4.99
CA PHE A 298 19.15 31.46 6.33
C PHE A 298 18.64 32.90 6.42
N LYS A 299 18.67 33.66 5.31
CA LYS A 299 18.03 34.98 5.25
C LYS A 299 16.52 34.90 5.40
N TYR A 300 15.86 33.85 4.92
CA TYR A 300 14.43 33.62 5.15
C TYR A 300 14.17 33.25 6.61
N GLN A 301 14.92 32.29 7.15
CA GLN A 301 14.79 31.86 8.56
C GLN A 301 15.05 33.01 9.53
N ASN A 302 16.00 33.90 9.22
CA ASN A 302 16.27 35.10 10.01
C ASN A 302 15.23 36.22 9.86
N GLN A 303 14.22 36.09 8.99
CA GLN A 303 13.08 37.03 8.94
C GLN A 303 11.96 36.65 9.91
N GLU A 304 11.97 35.43 10.42
CA GLU A 304 10.92 34.94 11.31
C GLU A 304 10.96 35.65 12.67
N PRO A 305 9.87 36.32 13.09
CA PRO A 305 9.85 37.11 14.32
C PRO A 305 10.25 36.32 15.58
N TYR A 306 9.88 35.04 15.64
CA TYR A 306 10.20 34.16 16.77
C TYR A 306 11.73 33.98 16.90
N PHE A 307 12.42 33.66 15.81
CA PHE A 307 13.87 33.44 15.83
C PHE A 307 14.66 34.72 16.07
N ILE A 308 14.19 35.87 15.56
CA ILE A 308 14.81 37.17 15.85
C ILE A 308 14.68 37.49 17.34
N GLN A 309 13.48 37.39 17.92
CA GLN A 309 13.25 37.78 19.30
C GLN A 309 13.95 36.85 20.30
N ARG A 310 13.87 35.53 20.06
CA ARG A 310 14.39 34.52 21.00
C ARG A 310 15.87 34.28 20.85
N TYR A 311 16.38 34.30 19.62
CA TYR A 311 17.73 33.88 19.29
C TYR A 311 18.56 34.96 18.61
N ASP A 312 18.03 36.16 18.32
CA ASP A 312 18.73 37.18 17.51
C ASP A 312 19.05 36.67 16.08
N GLY A 313 18.17 35.82 15.53
CA GLY A 313 18.37 35.15 14.24
C GLY A 313 19.04 33.77 14.39
N ILE A 314 18.98 32.95 13.35
CA ILE A 314 19.56 31.60 13.32
C ILE A 314 21.01 31.62 12.84
N CYS A 315 21.32 32.36 11.78
CA CYS A 315 22.67 32.47 11.21
C CYS A 315 23.11 33.92 11.14
N ASN A 316 24.14 34.29 11.89
CA ASN A 316 24.61 35.67 11.98
C ASN A 316 26.05 35.79 11.49
N GLN A 317 26.32 36.86 10.75
CA GLN A 317 27.68 37.22 10.35
C GLN A 317 28.37 37.96 11.50
N GLN A 318 29.57 37.51 11.85
CA GLN A 318 30.43 38.08 12.88
C GLN A 318 31.33 39.19 12.32
N GLU A 319 31.93 40.01 13.18
CA GLU A 319 32.83 41.11 12.78
C GLU A 319 34.08 40.63 12.02
N ASP A 320 34.53 39.40 12.29
CA ASP A 320 35.66 38.75 11.61
C ASP A 320 35.31 38.24 10.19
N GLY A 321 34.05 38.38 9.77
CA GLY A 321 33.53 37.94 8.49
C GLY A 321 33.09 36.48 8.45
N ASN A 322 33.28 35.71 9.54
CA ASN A 322 32.78 34.35 9.68
C ASN A 322 31.28 34.34 10.01
N TYR A 323 30.65 33.19 9.82
CA TYR A 323 29.25 32.97 10.15
C TYR A 323 29.12 32.08 11.38
N ARG A 324 28.15 32.39 12.23
CA ARG A 324 27.78 31.55 13.35
C ARG A 324 26.32 31.14 13.24
N ILE A 325 26.06 29.85 13.27
CA ILE A 325 24.75 29.25 13.03
C ILE A 325 24.30 28.51 14.28
N LYS A 326 23.03 28.66 14.65
CA LYS A 326 22.44 27.98 15.81
C LYS A 326 21.98 26.57 15.47
N TYR A 327 22.35 25.63 16.34
CA TYR A 327 22.11 24.19 16.20
C TYR A 327 21.49 23.60 17.46
N ASN A 328 20.70 22.56 17.25
CA ASN A 328 20.34 21.63 18.32
C ASN A 328 21.57 20.78 18.66
N VAL A 329 21.81 20.52 19.94
CA VAL A 329 22.89 19.63 20.37
C VAL A 329 22.28 18.54 21.25
N TYR A 330 22.45 17.29 20.84
CA TYR A 330 21.89 16.12 21.53
C TYR A 330 22.98 15.24 22.12
N GLY A 331 22.72 14.75 23.34
CA GLY A 331 23.44 13.66 23.99
C GLY A 331 22.57 12.39 23.95
N TYR A 332 23.09 11.35 23.31
CA TYR A 332 22.42 10.07 23.12
C TYR A 332 23.14 8.95 23.87
N ASP A 333 22.37 7.95 24.32
CA ASP A 333 22.96 6.70 24.80
C ASP A 333 23.50 5.86 23.64
N GLU A 334 24.29 4.83 23.97
CA GLU A 334 24.92 3.95 22.98
C GLU A 334 23.91 3.29 22.04
N ALA A 335 22.72 2.93 22.54
CA ALA A 335 21.68 2.28 21.75
C ALA A 335 21.06 3.23 20.72
N MET A 336 20.85 4.49 21.08
CA MET A 336 20.41 5.53 20.14
C MET A 336 21.49 5.85 19.09
N ILE A 337 22.76 5.88 19.49
CA ILE A 337 23.86 6.07 18.52
C ILE A 337 23.92 4.90 17.53
N GLU A 338 23.69 3.66 17.97
CA GLU A 338 23.63 2.50 17.09
C GLU A 338 22.47 2.59 16.08
N GLN A 339 21.29 3.03 16.52
CA GLN A 339 20.11 3.23 15.65
C GLN A 339 20.33 4.29 14.55
N LEU A 340 21.23 5.25 14.75
CA LEU A 340 21.57 6.23 13.72
C LEU A 340 22.22 5.60 12.47
N GLN A 341 22.70 4.35 12.55
CA GLN A 341 23.28 3.65 11.40
C GLN A 341 22.30 3.52 10.22
N ASP A 342 21.00 3.40 10.51
CA ASP A 342 19.96 3.30 9.49
C ASP A 342 19.77 4.62 8.69
N PHE A 343 20.35 5.72 9.17
CA PHE A 343 20.17 7.07 8.65
C PHE A 343 21.46 7.70 8.10
N ILE A 344 22.55 6.92 7.97
CA ILE A 344 23.84 7.41 7.48
C ILE A 344 23.74 7.86 6.02
N LEU A 345 24.26 9.06 5.76
CA LEU A 345 24.54 9.60 4.43
C LEU A 345 26.01 9.43 4.04
N GLU A 346 26.93 9.72 4.97
CA GLU A 346 28.38 9.57 4.78
C GLU A 346 29.09 9.29 6.11
N GLY A 347 30.18 8.52 6.08
CA GLY A 347 30.99 8.19 7.25
C GLY A 347 30.60 6.85 7.90
N GLU A 348 31.12 6.62 9.10
CA GLU A 348 30.87 5.38 9.85
C GLU A 348 30.52 5.72 11.31
N ILE A 349 29.48 5.06 11.83
CA ILE A 349 29.05 5.21 13.22
C ILE A 349 29.51 3.98 14.00
N GLN A 350 30.45 4.19 14.92
CA GLN A 350 30.90 3.20 15.90
C GLN A 350 30.89 3.86 17.28
N PRO A 351 29.93 3.52 18.17
CA PRO A 351 29.73 4.22 19.45
C PRO A 351 31.03 4.38 20.28
N GLU A 352 31.79 3.29 20.41
CA GLU A 352 33.07 3.26 21.13
C GLU A 352 34.12 4.20 20.51
N THR A 353 34.22 4.24 19.18
CA THR A 353 35.19 5.10 18.50
C THR A 353 34.82 6.57 18.63
N ILE A 354 33.53 6.88 18.49
CA ILE A 354 32.99 8.25 18.63
C ILE A 354 33.29 8.79 20.03
N LYS A 355 33.02 7.99 21.06
CA LYS A 355 33.32 8.32 22.45
C LYS A 355 34.82 8.50 22.68
N ASN A 356 35.64 7.49 22.35
CA ASN A 356 37.08 7.50 22.66
C ASN A 356 37.87 8.58 21.92
N LYS A 357 37.46 8.93 20.69
CA LYS A 357 38.10 10.00 19.90
C LYS A 357 37.44 11.37 20.09
N ASN A 358 36.39 11.44 20.91
CA ASN A 358 35.56 12.63 21.08
C ASN A 358 35.05 13.21 19.74
N GLN A 359 34.57 12.34 18.84
CA GLN A 359 33.99 12.72 17.56
C GLN A 359 32.49 13.00 17.72
N VAL A 360 31.88 13.64 16.72
CA VAL A 360 30.44 13.95 16.71
C VAL A 360 29.78 13.52 15.41
N ILE A 361 28.48 13.26 15.47
CA ILE A 361 27.64 13.02 14.31
C ILE A 361 26.89 14.31 14.01
N VAL A 362 26.74 14.66 12.74
CA VAL A 362 26.01 15.86 12.32
C VAL A 362 24.85 15.49 11.41
N THR A 363 23.76 16.25 11.49
CA THR A 363 22.61 16.02 10.63
C THR A 363 22.62 16.97 9.43
N ALA A 364 22.47 16.44 8.22
CA ALA A 364 22.33 17.24 7.01
C ALA A 364 20.93 17.04 6.40
N ASN A 365 20.35 18.13 5.91
CA ASN A 365 19.10 18.05 5.18
C ASN A 365 19.36 17.44 3.79
N MET A 366 18.54 16.46 3.43
CA MET A 366 18.60 15.77 2.14
C MET A 366 17.48 16.26 1.24
N ASP A 367 17.78 16.57 -0.02
CA ASP A 367 16.78 16.95 -1.01
C ASP A 367 15.98 15.73 -1.52
N GLY A 368 14.92 15.98 -2.28
CA GLY A 368 14.09 14.91 -2.85
C GLY A 368 14.78 14.03 -3.90
N GLN A 369 16.01 14.37 -4.30
CA GLN A 369 16.85 13.61 -5.23
C GLN A 369 17.94 12.80 -4.50
N GLY A 370 18.04 12.93 -3.17
CA GLY A 370 19.02 12.23 -2.34
C GLY A 370 20.35 12.97 -2.20
N ASN A 371 20.47 14.22 -2.67
CA ASN A 371 21.65 15.02 -2.43
C ASN A 371 21.57 15.67 -1.04
N TYR A 372 22.70 15.78 -0.37
CA TYR A 372 22.81 16.48 0.91
C TYR A 372 24.04 17.39 0.88
N TYR A 373 24.00 18.42 1.71
CA TYR A 373 25.12 19.34 1.88
C TYR A 373 25.23 19.77 3.34
N PHE A 374 26.46 19.78 3.85
CA PHE A 374 26.78 20.20 5.21
C PHE A 374 27.96 21.19 5.18
N TYR A 375 27.73 22.38 4.63
CA TYR A 375 28.70 23.49 4.59
C TYR A 375 30.07 23.14 4.01
N GLY A 376 30.10 22.20 3.04
CA GLY A 376 31.32 21.73 2.41
C GLY A 376 32.20 20.83 3.30
N LYS A 377 31.71 20.47 4.49
CA LYS A 377 32.39 19.58 5.44
C LYS A 377 32.05 18.12 5.17
N LYS A 378 33.02 17.25 5.43
CA LYS A 378 32.91 15.79 5.32
C LYS A 378 33.32 15.11 6.62
N PRO A 379 32.99 13.82 6.81
CA PRO A 379 33.58 13.02 7.87
C PRO A 379 35.11 13.13 7.88
N GLY A 380 35.68 13.37 9.06
CA GLY A 380 37.10 13.68 9.29
C GLY A 380 37.42 15.18 9.38
N ASP A 381 36.52 16.06 8.95
CA ASP A 381 36.70 17.51 9.13
C ASP A 381 36.36 17.96 10.55
N LYS A 382 36.87 19.12 10.94
CA LYS A 382 36.63 19.73 12.24
C LYS A 382 35.56 20.82 12.20
N ILE A 383 34.81 20.90 13.30
CA ILE A 383 33.82 21.93 13.57
C ILE A 383 34.03 22.53 14.96
N SER A 384 33.83 23.84 15.12
CA SER A 384 33.83 24.51 16.42
C SER A 384 32.39 24.69 16.91
N LEU A 385 32.08 24.12 18.06
CA LEU A 385 30.77 24.19 18.70
C LEU A 385 30.87 24.97 20.01
N ARG A 386 30.09 26.05 20.10
CA ARG A 386 29.94 26.88 21.29
C ARG A 386 28.60 26.61 21.96
N VAL A 387 28.59 26.28 23.25
CA VAL A 387 27.39 25.91 24.01
C VAL A 387 27.27 26.80 25.26
N PRO A 388 26.06 27.27 25.65
CA PRO A 388 25.87 28.02 26.89
C PRO A 388 26.22 27.20 28.13
N LYS A 389 26.84 27.83 29.13
CA LYS A 389 27.06 27.21 30.43
C LYS A 389 25.75 27.06 31.19
N THR A 390 25.65 25.97 31.95
CA THR A 390 24.53 25.70 32.84
C THR A 390 24.57 26.58 34.10
N GLU A 391 25.76 26.95 34.56
CA GLU A 391 25.97 27.85 35.69
C GLU A 391 25.49 29.28 35.37
N ASN A 392 24.62 29.83 36.22
CA ASN A 392 24.02 31.17 36.04
C ASN A 392 23.28 31.35 34.70
N TYR A 393 22.75 30.26 34.13
CA TYR A 393 22.00 30.32 32.87
C TYR A 393 20.84 31.33 32.94
N THR A 394 20.73 32.13 31.87
CA THR A 394 19.58 32.99 31.58
C THR A 394 19.18 32.82 30.13
N ASP A 395 17.90 33.04 29.82
CA ASP A 395 17.37 32.84 28.47
C ASP A 395 17.98 33.79 27.42
N GLU A 396 18.60 34.89 27.85
CA GLU A 396 19.38 35.79 27.00
C GLU A 396 20.63 35.10 26.40
N LEU A 397 21.15 34.05 27.04
CA LEU A 397 22.30 33.29 26.50
C LEU A 397 21.95 32.58 25.18
N LEU A 398 20.67 32.32 24.89
CA LEU A 398 20.27 31.70 23.62
C LEU A 398 20.44 32.63 22.42
N LYS A 399 20.69 33.93 22.65
CA LYS A 399 21.08 34.87 21.60
C LYS A 399 22.56 34.78 21.23
N PHE A 400 23.39 34.15 22.08
CA PHE A 400 24.85 34.03 21.91
C PHE A 400 25.62 35.37 21.90
N GLN A 401 25.00 36.45 22.42
CA GLN A 401 25.55 37.82 22.47
C GLN A 401 26.27 38.16 23.78
N SER A 402 26.26 37.27 24.77
CA SER A 402 26.91 37.52 26.07
C SER A 402 28.42 37.27 26.01
N GLY A 403 29.15 37.70 27.04
CA GLY A 403 30.60 37.49 27.13
C GLY A 403 31.00 36.01 27.08
N GLU A 404 32.20 35.74 26.56
CA GLU A 404 32.76 34.40 26.37
C GLU A 404 32.76 33.55 27.65
N GLU A 405 32.82 34.19 28.83
CA GLU A 405 32.77 33.52 30.12
C GLU A 405 31.50 32.69 30.36
N ASN A 406 30.42 32.99 29.62
CA ASN A 406 29.13 32.30 29.74
C ASN A 406 28.99 31.10 28.80
N TYR A 407 30.00 30.81 27.98
CA TYR A 407 29.95 29.74 26.97
C TYR A 407 31.15 28.80 27.11
N ILE A 408 30.98 27.58 26.60
CA ILE A 408 32.04 26.59 26.44
C ILE A 408 32.18 26.36 24.93
N GLU A 409 33.36 26.64 24.38
CA GLU A 409 33.67 26.39 22.98
C GLU A 409 34.67 25.25 22.86
N LYS A 410 34.34 24.26 22.03
CA LYS A 410 35.19 23.09 21.77
C LYS A 410 35.17 22.73 20.29
N GLU A 411 36.31 22.22 19.81
CA GLU A 411 36.42 21.65 18.48
C GLU A 411 36.14 20.14 18.51
N PHE A 412 35.37 19.68 17.53
CA PHE A 412 35.04 18.27 17.33
C PHE A 412 35.35 17.84 15.91
N GLU A 413 35.73 16.58 15.74
CA GLU A 413 35.88 15.95 14.42
C GLU A 413 34.58 15.21 14.06
N ILE A 414 34.13 15.36 12.82
CA ILE A 414 32.90 14.71 12.33
C ILE A 414 33.18 13.23 12.07
N ALA A 415 32.47 12.33 12.74
CA ALA A 415 32.53 10.89 12.47
C ALA A 415 31.63 10.49 11.30
N ALA A 416 30.41 11.03 11.27
CA ALA A 416 29.41 10.70 10.26
C ALA A 416 28.41 11.84 10.05
N ILE A 417 27.78 11.82 8.89
CA ILE A 417 26.66 12.69 8.51
C ILE A 417 25.43 11.82 8.34
N VAL A 418 24.33 12.18 9.01
CA VAL A 418 23.04 11.48 8.95
C VAL A 418 21.95 12.38 8.39
N ASN A 419 20.88 11.80 7.85
CA ASN A 419 19.78 12.58 7.27
C ASN A 419 18.81 13.17 8.30
N ARG A 420 18.83 12.68 9.55
CA ARG A 420 17.95 13.14 10.63
C ARG A 420 18.47 12.81 12.03
N PRO A 421 18.06 13.57 13.07
CA PRO A 421 18.23 13.16 14.46
C PRO A 421 17.14 12.18 14.92
N LEU A 422 17.38 11.53 16.07
CA LEU A 422 16.37 10.81 16.85
C LEU A 422 15.82 11.73 17.95
N ALA A 423 14.62 11.44 18.45
CA ALA A 423 13.98 12.15 19.56
C ALA A 423 14.04 13.69 19.42
N GLN A 424 13.57 14.21 18.29
CA GLN A 424 13.70 15.63 17.94
C GLN A 424 12.97 16.54 18.94
N GLU A 425 13.65 17.58 19.40
CA GLU A 425 13.09 18.62 20.28
C GLU A 425 12.21 19.59 19.48
N LYS A 426 10.98 19.82 19.94
CA LYS A 426 9.91 20.55 19.22
C LYS A 426 9.65 21.97 19.77
N ASP A 427 10.23 22.34 20.91
CA ASP A 427 9.94 23.63 21.56
C ASP A 427 11.05 24.69 21.39
N PHE A 428 12.15 24.36 20.68
CA PHE A 428 13.29 25.26 20.46
C PHE A 428 13.47 25.70 18.99
N LEU A 429 14.36 25.04 18.23
CA LEU A 429 14.61 25.39 16.83
C LEU A 429 13.56 24.80 15.89
N ASN A 430 13.04 23.61 16.21
CA ASN A 430 12.04 22.97 15.37
C ASN A 430 10.66 23.52 15.69
N THR A 431 10.13 24.40 14.85
CA THR A 431 8.81 25.03 15.01
C THR A 431 7.94 24.75 13.78
N GLU A 432 6.69 25.21 13.77
CA GLU A 432 5.81 25.08 12.59
C GLU A 432 6.44 25.65 11.30
N VAL A 433 7.34 26.64 11.43
CA VAL A 433 8.00 27.30 10.30
C VAL A 433 9.31 26.62 9.90
N TRP A 434 9.97 25.92 10.83
CA TRP A 434 11.22 25.22 10.56
C TRP A 434 11.21 23.85 11.23
N THR A 435 10.98 22.79 10.46
CA THR A 435 10.70 21.45 11.01
C THR A 435 11.90 20.49 10.99
N ASN A 436 12.99 20.86 10.31
CA ASN A 436 14.20 20.05 10.15
C ASN A 436 15.45 20.90 10.46
N ALA A 437 15.51 21.43 11.68
CA ALA A 437 16.69 22.12 12.15
C ALA A 437 17.84 21.13 12.30
N GLN A 438 18.99 21.50 11.74
CA GLN A 438 20.16 20.66 11.81
C GLN A 438 20.70 20.58 13.24
N SER A 439 21.40 19.51 13.53
CA SER A 439 21.76 19.10 14.87
C SER A 439 23.17 18.51 14.91
N VAL A 440 23.83 18.69 16.05
CA VAL A 440 25.07 17.99 16.42
C VAL A 440 24.72 16.95 17.46
N ILE A 441 25.14 15.72 17.25
CA ILE A 441 24.83 14.57 18.09
C ILE A 441 26.14 14.00 18.64
N MET A 442 26.15 13.73 19.94
CA MET A 442 27.25 13.08 20.64
C MET A 442 26.72 12.09 21.67
N THR A 443 27.60 11.32 22.29
CA THR A 443 27.21 10.43 23.38
C THR A 443 26.85 11.20 24.66
N ASP A 444 26.03 10.61 25.52
CA ASP A 444 25.66 11.16 26.81
C ASP A 444 26.87 11.47 27.70
N GLU A 445 27.90 10.62 27.66
CA GLU A 445 29.14 10.82 28.40
C GLU A 445 29.94 11.98 27.82
N GLN A 446 30.03 12.10 26.50
CA GLN A 446 30.66 13.26 25.88
C GLN A 446 29.96 14.57 26.25
N MET A 447 28.63 14.58 26.29
CA MET A 447 27.89 15.79 26.66
C MET A 447 28.15 16.19 28.13
N GLU A 448 28.28 15.21 29.03
CA GLU A 448 28.67 15.43 30.42
C GLU A 448 30.12 15.93 30.55
N GLU A 449 31.08 15.23 29.94
CA GLU A 449 32.51 15.56 30.01
C GLU A 449 32.84 16.90 29.32
N ASN A 450 32.15 17.23 28.23
CA ASN A 450 32.43 18.43 27.44
C ASN A 450 31.72 19.67 27.96
N PHE A 451 30.47 19.54 28.41
CA PHE A 451 29.61 20.68 28.73
C PHE A 451 29.01 20.66 30.14
N GLY A 452 29.27 19.62 30.93
CA GLY A 452 28.76 19.50 32.31
C GLY A 452 27.25 19.27 32.39
N ILE A 453 26.63 18.77 31.32
CA ILE A 453 25.19 18.51 31.26
C ILE A 453 24.93 17.06 31.67
N THR A 454 24.36 16.89 32.86
CA THR A 454 24.10 15.57 33.48
C THR A 454 22.64 15.13 33.40
N ASP A 455 21.71 16.09 33.43
CA ASP A 455 20.28 15.84 33.41
C ASP A 455 19.75 15.73 31.98
N TYR A 456 18.57 15.12 31.84
CA TYR A 456 17.93 14.85 30.54
C TYR A 456 16.87 15.90 30.22
N SER A 457 16.49 16.01 28.96
CA SER A 457 15.43 16.93 28.50
C SER A 457 14.16 16.17 28.12
N PHE A 458 14.30 14.95 27.62
CA PHE A 458 13.18 14.08 27.30
C PHE A 458 13.54 12.61 27.48
N ILE A 459 12.52 11.79 27.73
CA ILE A 459 12.61 10.35 27.91
C ILE A 459 11.54 9.70 27.05
N ASN A 460 11.96 8.80 26.17
CA ASN A 460 11.08 7.98 25.36
C ASN A 460 11.07 6.55 25.92
N ALA A 461 9.91 5.92 25.95
CA ALA A 461 9.77 4.56 26.48
C ALA A 461 8.65 3.81 25.76
N SER A 462 8.81 2.49 25.66
CA SER A 462 7.77 1.58 25.21
C SER A 462 7.26 0.74 26.39
N PRO A 463 5.98 0.32 26.40
CA PRO A 463 5.50 -0.66 27.36
C PRO A 463 6.11 -2.04 27.07
N SER A 464 6.43 -2.81 28.10
CA SER A 464 6.83 -4.21 27.92
C SER A 464 5.68 -5.05 27.35
N ASP A 465 6.01 -6.15 26.68
CA ASP A 465 5.04 -7.07 26.09
C ASP A 465 3.98 -7.53 27.11
N GLY A 466 2.72 -7.17 26.85
CA GLY A 466 1.56 -7.54 27.69
C GLY A 466 1.35 -6.67 28.93
N ALA A 467 2.12 -5.60 29.12
CA ALA A 467 1.86 -4.61 30.16
C ALA A 467 0.56 -3.85 29.91
N ASP A 468 -0.13 -3.48 30.99
CA ASP A 468 -1.33 -2.64 30.91
C ASP A 468 -0.93 -1.17 30.73
N SER A 469 -1.30 -0.59 29.59
CA SER A 469 -0.89 0.76 29.21
C SER A 469 -1.37 1.83 30.19
N GLU A 470 -2.54 1.64 30.82
CA GLU A 470 -3.07 2.56 31.82
C GLU A 470 -2.25 2.48 33.12
N SER A 471 -1.89 1.27 33.57
CA SER A 471 -0.99 1.06 34.71
C SER A 471 0.39 1.69 34.48
N VAL A 472 1.00 1.46 33.31
CA VAL A 472 2.31 2.04 32.95
C VAL A 472 2.25 3.56 32.93
N SER A 473 1.25 4.14 32.27
CA SER A 473 1.05 5.60 32.21
C SER A 473 0.91 6.22 33.61
N ASN A 474 0.14 5.58 34.50
CA ASN A 474 -0.02 6.01 35.88
C ASN A 474 1.30 5.92 36.68
N GLN A 475 2.10 4.88 36.50
CA GLN A 475 3.40 4.75 37.16
C GLN A 475 4.40 5.80 36.65
N LEU A 476 4.45 6.04 35.34
CA LEU A 476 5.26 7.11 34.76
C LEU A 476 4.86 8.48 35.33
N LEU A 477 3.55 8.78 35.41
CA LEU A 477 3.03 10.00 36.01
C LEU A 477 3.43 10.15 37.49
N GLN A 478 3.48 9.05 38.25
CA GLN A 478 3.94 9.07 39.65
C GLN A 478 5.43 9.39 39.76
N ILE A 479 6.26 8.83 38.86
CA ILE A 479 7.72 9.06 38.88
C ILE A 479 8.04 10.52 38.53
N ILE A 480 7.34 11.09 37.55
CA ILE A 480 7.60 12.47 37.09
C ILE A 480 6.87 13.54 37.90
N ARG A 481 6.05 13.16 38.89
CA ARG A 481 5.23 14.09 39.68
C ARG A 481 6.04 15.21 40.36
N ASP A 482 7.24 14.87 40.80
CA ASP A 482 8.14 15.81 41.48
C ASP A 482 9.08 16.55 40.51
N VAL A 483 8.97 16.28 39.20
CA VAL A 483 9.74 16.96 38.14
C VAL A 483 8.94 18.16 37.63
N PRO A 484 9.40 19.40 37.84
CA PRO A 484 8.68 20.58 37.39
C PRO A 484 8.47 20.59 35.88
N LYS A 485 7.27 20.99 35.43
CA LYS A 485 6.88 21.13 34.00
C LYS A 485 6.96 19.84 33.17
N ALA A 486 7.24 18.68 33.78
CA ALA A 486 7.22 17.41 33.08
C ALA A 486 5.80 17.04 32.65
N VAL A 487 5.67 16.59 31.41
CA VAL A 487 4.43 16.15 30.79
C VAL A 487 4.68 14.78 30.18
N LEU A 488 3.75 13.85 30.43
CA LEU A 488 3.68 12.58 29.74
C LEU A 488 2.77 12.73 28.52
N GLN A 489 3.30 12.41 27.34
CA GLN A 489 2.57 12.21 26.11
C GLN A 489 2.40 10.70 25.90
N ASP A 490 1.16 10.23 25.89
CA ASP A 490 0.80 8.83 25.68
C ASP A 490 0.22 8.64 24.26
N TYR A 491 1.03 8.06 23.39
CA TYR A 491 0.67 7.74 22.02
C TYR A 491 -0.03 6.38 21.88
N THR A 492 -0.15 5.58 22.95
CA THR A 492 -0.73 4.24 22.90
C THR A 492 -2.13 4.24 22.28
N SER A 493 -2.99 5.18 22.69
CA SER A 493 -4.36 5.28 22.18
C SER A 493 -4.40 5.71 20.71
N ALA A 494 -3.53 6.64 20.31
CA ALA A 494 -3.43 7.10 18.92
C ALA A 494 -2.88 5.99 18.01
N ILE A 495 -1.80 5.33 18.42
CA ILE A 495 -1.20 4.18 17.74
C ILE A 495 -2.21 3.03 17.64
N LYS A 496 -2.95 2.71 18.70
CA LYS A 496 -3.99 1.68 18.68
C LYS A 496 -5.11 2.04 17.72
N THR A 497 -5.61 3.28 17.75
CA THR A 497 -6.64 3.75 16.83
C THR A 497 -6.19 3.66 15.38
N GLN A 498 -4.94 4.05 15.09
CA GLN A 498 -4.33 3.94 13.77
C GLN A 498 -4.20 2.47 13.34
N LYS A 499 -3.68 1.59 14.22
CA LYS A 499 -3.57 0.14 13.97
C LYS A 499 -4.93 -0.49 13.71
N ASP A 500 -5.96 -0.12 14.47
CA ASP A 500 -7.33 -0.62 14.30
C ASP A 500 -7.95 -0.14 12.98
N TYR A 501 -7.72 1.12 12.60
CA TYR A 501 -8.14 1.66 11.31
C TYR A 501 -7.50 0.90 10.13
N LEU A 502 -6.19 0.69 10.17
CA LEU A 502 -5.46 -0.07 9.16
C LEU A 502 -5.93 -1.53 9.09
N ARG A 503 -6.14 -2.17 10.25
CA ARG A 503 -6.68 -3.53 10.33
C ARG A 503 -8.09 -3.61 9.73
N GLN A 504 -8.94 -2.63 9.99
CA GLN A 504 -10.28 -2.56 9.40
C GLN A 504 -10.21 -2.44 7.87
N GLN A 505 -9.34 -1.58 7.33
CA GLN A 505 -9.11 -1.50 5.90
C GLN A 505 -8.59 -2.82 5.32
N GLN A 506 -7.62 -3.45 5.97
CA GLN A 506 -7.09 -4.77 5.57
C GLN A 506 -8.19 -5.83 5.51
N ILE A 507 -9.04 -5.92 6.54
CA ILE A 507 -10.15 -6.87 6.60
C ILE A 507 -11.13 -6.60 5.45
N PHE A 508 -11.46 -5.32 5.20
CA PHE A 508 -12.36 -4.94 4.12
C PHE A 508 -11.86 -5.38 2.74
N PHE A 509 -10.63 -5.02 2.37
CA PHE A 509 -10.06 -5.42 1.08
C PHE A 509 -9.82 -6.93 0.97
N SER A 510 -9.39 -7.57 2.05
CA SER A 510 -9.23 -9.04 2.09
C SER A 510 -10.57 -9.75 1.89
N SER A 511 -11.65 -9.22 2.44
CA SER A 511 -13.01 -9.77 2.25
C SER A 511 -13.46 -9.69 0.80
N ILE A 512 -13.22 -8.56 0.12
CA ILE A 512 -13.50 -8.41 -1.32
C ILE A 512 -12.69 -9.43 -2.13
N ALA A 513 -11.40 -9.58 -1.83
CA ALA A 513 -10.54 -10.53 -2.51
C ALA A 513 -11.03 -11.99 -2.32
N VAL A 514 -11.45 -12.36 -1.11
CA VAL A 514 -12.04 -13.69 -0.83
C VAL A 514 -13.34 -13.90 -1.62
N ILE A 515 -14.23 -12.90 -1.67
CA ILE A 515 -15.47 -12.98 -2.46
C ILE A 515 -15.15 -13.20 -3.94
N LEU A 516 -14.20 -12.45 -4.49
CA LEU A 516 -13.76 -12.59 -5.89
C LEU A 516 -13.13 -13.95 -6.17
N LEU A 517 -12.40 -14.50 -5.21
CA LEU A 517 -11.84 -15.86 -5.28
C LEU A 517 -12.97 -16.91 -5.29
N ILE A 518 -14.01 -16.75 -4.46
CA ILE A 518 -15.19 -17.63 -4.47
C ILE A 518 -15.92 -17.56 -5.82
N ILE A 519 -16.16 -16.36 -6.36
CA ILE A 519 -16.79 -16.18 -7.68
C ILE A 519 -15.95 -16.85 -8.78
N SER A 520 -14.63 -16.67 -8.74
CA SER A 520 -13.69 -17.30 -9.67
C SER A 520 -13.72 -18.84 -9.55
N SER A 521 -13.86 -19.36 -8.33
CA SER A 521 -13.99 -20.79 -8.05
C SER A 521 -15.28 -21.37 -8.62
N PHE A 522 -16.42 -20.69 -8.47
CA PHE A 522 -17.67 -21.12 -9.10
C PHE A 522 -17.59 -21.10 -10.62
N HIS A 523 -16.92 -20.10 -11.20
CA HIS A 523 -16.73 -20.00 -12.63
C HIS A 523 -15.95 -21.20 -13.18
N ILE A 524 -14.83 -21.57 -12.55
CA ILE A 524 -14.05 -22.75 -12.99
C ILE A 524 -14.86 -24.04 -12.84
N VAL A 525 -15.58 -24.24 -11.74
CA VAL A 525 -16.44 -25.43 -11.55
C VAL A 525 -17.45 -25.54 -12.69
N ASN A 526 -18.12 -24.44 -13.02
CA ASN A 526 -19.12 -24.42 -14.10
C ASN A 526 -18.48 -24.66 -15.48
N SER A 527 -17.34 -24.03 -15.76
CA SER A 527 -16.62 -24.15 -17.02
C SER A 527 -16.03 -25.54 -17.24
N MET A 528 -15.47 -26.15 -16.19
CA MET A 528 -14.94 -27.52 -16.22
C MET A 528 -16.04 -28.54 -16.39
N ASN A 529 -17.15 -28.38 -15.66
CA ASN A 529 -18.33 -29.23 -15.82
C ASN A 529 -18.83 -29.21 -17.27
N HIS A 530 -18.93 -28.03 -17.90
CA HIS A 530 -19.29 -27.93 -19.33
C HIS A 530 -18.29 -28.66 -20.24
N THR A 531 -16.99 -28.43 -20.03
CA THR A 531 -15.93 -29.00 -20.88
C THR A 531 -15.89 -30.53 -20.79
N ILE A 532 -16.10 -31.08 -19.60
CA ILE A 532 -16.14 -32.53 -19.36
C ILE A 532 -17.42 -33.13 -19.97
N LEU A 533 -18.58 -32.52 -19.73
CA LEU A 533 -19.86 -32.98 -20.28
C LEU A 533 -19.89 -32.93 -21.80
N ALA A 534 -19.30 -31.91 -22.43
CA ALA A 534 -19.22 -31.78 -23.88
C ALA A 534 -18.40 -32.90 -24.54
N ARG A 535 -17.57 -33.62 -23.77
CA ARG A 535 -16.76 -34.77 -24.24
C ARG A 535 -17.20 -36.09 -23.63
N ARG A 536 -18.40 -36.14 -23.05
CA ARG A 536 -18.90 -37.33 -22.35
C ARG A 536 -18.83 -38.60 -23.20
N ARG A 537 -19.25 -38.52 -24.46
CA ARG A 537 -19.15 -39.62 -25.43
C ARG A 537 -17.72 -40.08 -25.67
N GLU A 538 -16.77 -39.15 -25.78
CA GLU A 538 -15.35 -39.49 -25.96
C GLU A 538 -14.79 -40.24 -24.73
N TYR A 539 -15.13 -39.79 -23.53
CA TYR A 539 -14.74 -40.47 -22.28
C TYR A 539 -15.40 -41.86 -22.15
N GLY A 540 -16.67 -41.99 -22.53
CA GLY A 540 -17.38 -43.27 -22.55
C GLY A 540 -16.73 -44.28 -23.51
N ILE A 541 -16.27 -43.83 -24.69
CA ILE A 541 -15.51 -44.68 -25.63
C ILE A 541 -14.18 -45.13 -25.03
N ILE A 542 -13.45 -44.25 -24.33
CA ILE A 542 -12.18 -44.62 -23.67
C ILE A 542 -12.41 -45.65 -22.56
N ARG A 543 -13.50 -45.51 -21.79
CA ARG A 543 -13.95 -46.50 -20.79
C ARG A 543 -14.33 -47.84 -21.43
N ALA A 544 -15.07 -47.82 -22.54
CA ALA A 544 -15.40 -49.03 -23.29
C ALA A 544 -14.17 -49.73 -23.90
N MET A 545 -13.12 -48.98 -24.24
CA MET A 545 -11.83 -49.54 -24.70
C MET A 545 -10.99 -50.16 -23.57
N GLY A 546 -11.43 -50.08 -22.31
CA GLY A 546 -10.82 -50.79 -21.19
C GLY A 546 -9.97 -49.95 -20.23
N ILE A 547 -10.08 -48.61 -20.20
CA ILE A 547 -9.47 -47.85 -19.09
C ILE A 547 -10.20 -48.19 -17.78
N THR A 548 -9.46 -48.44 -16.71
CA THR A 548 -10.05 -48.62 -15.37
C THR A 548 -10.62 -47.32 -14.84
N ASP A 549 -11.60 -47.36 -13.93
CA ASP A 549 -12.16 -46.14 -13.32
C ASP A 549 -11.07 -45.32 -12.59
N ASN A 550 -10.11 -45.98 -11.93
CA ASN A 550 -8.94 -45.30 -11.36
C ASN A 550 -8.06 -44.64 -12.42
N GLY A 551 -7.89 -45.28 -13.59
CA GLY A 551 -7.19 -44.69 -14.73
C GLY A 551 -7.91 -43.47 -15.29
N PHE A 552 -9.24 -43.52 -15.35
CA PHE A 552 -10.08 -42.39 -15.73
C PHE A 552 -9.95 -41.22 -14.74
N TYR A 553 -10.10 -41.47 -13.43
CA TYR A 553 -9.94 -40.42 -12.42
C TYR A 553 -8.53 -39.82 -12.41
N LYS A 554 -7.50 -40.64 -12.59
CA LYS A 554 -6.11 -40.17 -12.69
C LYS A 554 -5.91 -39.26 -13.91
N MET A 555 -6.49 -39.63 -15.07
CA MET A 555 -6.45 -38.82 -16.29
C MET A 555 -7.12 -37.46 -16.07
N ILE A 556 -8.28 -37.45 -15.42
CA ILE A 556 -9.00 -36.22 -15.11
C ILE A 556 -8.24 -35.36 -14.08
N LEU A 557 -7.70 -35.97 -13.02
CA LEU A 557 -6.89 -35.30 -12.01
C LEU A 557 -5.67 -34.59 -12.62
N GLN A 558 -4.97 -35.24 -13.55
CA GLN A 558 -3.86 -34.64 -14.30
C GLN A 558 -4.30 -33.41 -15.09
N THR A 559 -5.55 -33.38 -15.56
CA THR A 559 -6.11 -32.21 -16.25
C THR A 559 -6.29 -31.05 -15.29
N GLY A 560 -6.86 -31.29 -14.10
CA GLY A 560 -7.02 -30.27 -13.06
C GLY A 560 -5.69 -29.71 -12.56
N ILE A 561 -4.71 -30.58 -12.29
CA ILE A 561 -3.36 -30.17 -11.89
C ILE A 561 -2.70 -29.31 -12.98
N LEU A 562 -2.81 -29.71 -14.25
CA LEU A 562 -2.23 -28.95 -15.36
C LEU A 562 -2.87 -27.57 -15.52
N TYR A 563 -4.20 -27.44 -15.34
CA TYR A 563 -4.87 -26.13 -15.34
C TYR A 563 -4.42 -25.26 -14.16
N GLY A 564 -4.34 -25.83 -12.96
CA GLY A 564 -3.87 -25.13 -11.76
C GLY A 564 -2.45 -24.58 -11.96
N LEU A 565 -1.51 -25.45 -12.35
CA LEU A 565 -0.11 -25.03 -12.57
C LEU A 565 0.03 -24.00 -13.70
N LEU A 566 -0.71 -24.14 -14.81
CA LEU A 566 -0.68 -23.14 -15.88
C LEU A 566 -1.25 -21.80 -15.43
N ALA A 567 -2.28 -21.82 -14.60
CA ALA A 567 -2.83 -20.60 -14.02
C ALA A 567 -1.87 -19.97 -13.01
N ASP A 568 -1.21 -20.74 -12.16
CA ASP A 568 -0.21 -20.22 -11.21
C ASP A 568 0.96 -19.57 -11.93
N VAL A 569 1.45 -20.18 -13.03
CA VAL A 569 2.46 -19.56 -13.90
C VAL A 569 1.94 -18.25 -14.49
N PHE A 570 0.68 -18.21 -14.93
CA PHE A 570 0.08 -16.99 -15.46
C PHE A 570 -0.09 -15.91 -14.40
N ILE A 571 -0.54 -16.25 -13.19
CA ILE A 571 -0.63 -15.37 -12.02
C ILE A 571 0.74 -14.80 -11.71
N PHE A 572 1.75 -15.66 -11.58
CA PHE A 572 3.12 -15.25 -11.26
C PHE A 572 3.67 -14.26 -12.28
N LEU A 573 3.50 -14.54 -13.59
CA LEU A 573 3.94 -13.66 -14.65
C LEU A 573 3.16 -12.35 -14.68
N LEU A 574 1.83 -12.41 -14.60
CA LEU A 574 0.96 -11.23 -14.65
C LEU A 574 1.21 -10.32 -13.44
N TYR A 575 1.33 -10.90 -12.25
CA TYR A 575 1.62 -10.18 -11.02
C TYR A 575 2.99 -9.50 -11.10
N ASN A 576 4.08 -10.24 -11.36
CA ASN A 576 5.42 -9.67 -11.30
C ASN A 576 5.75 -8.71 -12.46
N LEU A 577 5.27 -8.99 -13.69
CA LEU A 577 5.66 -8.18 -14.85
C LEU A 577 4.80 -6.92 -15.03
N VAL A 578 3.52 -6.99 -14.70
CA VAL A 578 2.55 -5.94 -14.99
C VAL A 578 1.99 -5.35 -13.71
N LEU A 579 1.29 -6.14 -12.90
CA LEU A 579 0.52 -5.60 -11.78
C LEU A 579 1.40 -4.99 -10.70
N ARG A 580 2.53 -5.64 -10.37
CA ARG A 580 3.49 -5.14 -9.41
C ARG A 580 4.06 -3.79 -9.84
N ARG A 581 4.50 -3.66 -11.10
CA ARG A 581 5.01 -2.37 -11.62
C ARG A 581 3.97 -1.26 -11.59
N VAL A 582 2.71 -1.59 -11.91
CA VAL A 582 1.60 -0.63 -11.83
C VAL A 582 1.36 -0.22 -10.38
N MET A 583 1.41 -1.15 -9.44
CA MET A 583 1.30 -0.86 -8.00
C MET A 583 2.48 -0.04 -7.50
N ASP A 584 3.71 -0.40 -7.82
CA ASP A 584 4.92 0.35 -7.44
C ASP A 584 4.80 1.81 -7.91
N TYR A 585 4.41 1.99 -9.17
CA TYR A 585 4.19 3.31 -9.72
C TYR A 585 3.10 4.10 -8.98
N TYR A 586 1.94 3.46 -8.75
CA TYR A 586 0.81 4.06 -8.05
C TYR A 586 1.17 4.45 -6.61
N MET A 587 1.89 3.58 -5.90
CA MET A 587 2.30 3.80 -4.52
C MET A 587 3.40 4.85 -4.40
N ALA A 588 4.32 4.92 -5.36
CA ALA A 588 5.39 5.93 -5.37
C ALA A 588 4.86 7.33 -5.70
N HIS A 589 4.01 7.46 -6.72
CA HIS A 589 3.67 8.76 -7.28
C HIS A 589 2.30 9.29 -6.86
N VAL A 590 1.35 8.42 -6.51
CA VAL A 590 -0.01 8.84 -6.11
C VAL A 590 -0.15 8.80 -4.61
N LEU A 591 0.19 7.67 -4.01
CA LEU A 591 0.03 7.49 -2.57
C LEU A 591 1.23 7.98 -1.75
N GLN A 592 2.40 8.14 -2.40
CA GLN A 592 3.64 8.65 -1.79
C GLN A 592 4.14 7.84 -0.59
N PHE A 593 3.90 6.52 -0.58
CA PHE A 593 4.35 5.63 0.50
C PHE A 593 4.99 4.31 0.05
N LEU A 594 5.59 4.27 -1.15
CA LEU A 594 6.23 3.04 -1.62
C LEU A 594 7.47 2.70 -0.77
N HIS A 595 7.46 1.51 -0.15
CA HIS A 595 8.63 0.92 0.48
C HIS A 595 9.09 -0.30 -0.33
N LEU A 596 10.13 -0.14 -1.15
CA LEU A 596 10.62 -1.17 -2.10
C LEU A 596 11.08 -2.47 -1.43
N SER A 597 11.42 -2.43 -0.13
CA SER A 597 11.79 -3.59 0.68
C SER A 597 10.59 -4.48 1.03
N SER A 598 9.38 -3.90 1.08
CA SER A 598 8.14 -4.58 1.45
C SER A 598 7.63 -5.44 0.30
N ASN A 599 7.69 -6.76 0.45
CA ASN A 599 7.20 -7.73 -0.53
C ASN A 599 6.06 -8.55 0.06
N VAL A 600 5.19 -9.10 -0.79
CA VAL A 600 4.22 -10.11 -0.34
C VAL A 600 4.97 -11.26 0.31
N PRO A 601 4.65 -11.65 1.55
CA PRO A 601 5.35 -12.74 2.22
C PRO A 601 5.30 -14.01 1.38
N ASN A 602 6.45 -14.68 1.21
CA ASN A 602 6.55 -15.90 0.40
C ASN A 602 5.56 -16.98 0.85
N LEU A 603 5.25 -17.03 2.15
CA LEU A 603 4.24 -17.93 2.71
C LEU A 603 2.84 -17.68 2.11
N VAL A 604 2.45 -16.41 1.94
CA VAL A 604 1.16 -16.03 1.38
C VAL A 604 1.12 -16.34 -0.12
N LEU A 605 2.20 -16.08 -0.85
CA LEU A 605 2.33 -16.42 -2.28
C LEU A 605 2.18 -17.93 -2.51
N VAL A 606 2.91 -18.75 -1.74
CA VAL A 606 2.81 -20.21 -1.84
C VAL A 606 1.42 -20.68 -1.41
N GLY A 607 0.85 -20.07 -0.37
CA GLY A 607 -0.51 -20.36 0.11
C GLY A 607 -1.57 -20.18 -0.98
N ILE A 608 -1.53 -19.07 -1.74
CA ILE A 608 -2.50 -18.82 -2.81
C ILE A 608 -2.31 -19.78 -4.00
N MET A 609 -1.07 -20.13 -4.34
CA MET A 609 -0.79 -21.11 -5.40
C MET A 609 -1.33 -22.51 -5.03
N VAL A 610 -1.08 -22.95 -3.79
CA VAL A 610 -1.63 -24.22 -3.29
C VAL A 610 -3.16 -24.20 -3.29
N LEU A 611 -3.77 -23.09 -2.84
CA LEU A 611 -5.22 -22.93 -2.83
C LEU A 611 -5.82 -22.98 -4.25
N ASN A 612 -5.22 -22.28 -5.22
CA ASN A 612 -5.63 -22.33 -6.62
C ASN A 612 -5.54 -23.73 -7.21
N LEU A 613 -4.48 -24.46 -6.91
CA LEU A 613 -4.31 -25.85 -7.34
C LEU A 613 -5.41 -26.75 -6.76
N VAL A 614 -5.73 -26.60 -5.47
CA VAL A 614 -6.81 -27.34 -4.81
C VAL A 614 -8.16 -27.03 -5.46
N ILE A 615 -8.46 -25.76 -5.73
CA ILE A 615 -9.70 -25.33 -6.39
C ILE A 615 -9.80 -25.92 -7.81
N ALA A 616 -8.71 -25.88 -8.58
CA ALA A 616 -8.68 -26.43 -9.94
C ALA A 616 -8.90 -27.96 -9.94
N VAL A 617 -8.28 -28.67 -8.99
CA VAL A 617 -8.49 -30.12 -8.83
C VAL A 617 -9.93 -30.42 -8.43
N ALA A 618 -10.46 -29.74 -7.42
CA ALA A 618 -11.84 -29.94 -6.96
C ALA A 618 -12.85 -29.69 -8.08
N ALA A 619 -12.67 -28.60 -8.84
CA ALA A 619 -13.55 -28.22 -9.94
C ALA A 619 -13.65 -29.26 -11.06
N VAL A 620 -12.58 -30.00 -11.32
CA VAL A 620 -12.55 -31.05 -12.35
C VAL A 620 -12.99 -32.41 -11.78
N MET A 621 -12.71 -32.69 -10.51
CA MET A 621 -13.06 -33.97 -9.88
C MET A 621 -14.57 -34.10 -9.57
N ILE A 622 -15.24 -33.02 -9.15
CA ILE A 622 -16.69 -33.01 -8.87
C ILE A 622 -17.53 -33.57 -10.06
N PRO A 623 -17.40 -33.06 -11.30
CA PRO A 623 -18.16 -33.59 -12.43
C PRO A 623 -17.69 -34.99 -12.86
N ALA A 624 -16.41 -35.33 -12.70
CA ALA A 624 -15.90 -36.64 -13.08
C ALA A 624 -16.39 -37.76 -12.16
N TRP A 625 -16.51 -37.52 -10.86
CA TRP A 625 -17.15 -38.45 -9.93
C TRP A 625 -18.61 -38.75 -10.31
N LYS A 626 -19.32 -37.73 -10.80
CA LYS A 626 -20.70 -37.90 -11.28
C LYS A 626 -20.75 -38.80 -12.52
N MET A 627 -19.83 -38.62 -13.47
CA MET A 627 -19.75 -39.45 -14.68
C MET A 627 -19.29 -40.89 -14.40
N GLY A 628 -18.33 -41.10 -13.50
CA GLY A 628 -17.84 -42.45 -13.19
C GLY A 628 -18.93 -43.40 -12.69
N ARG A 629 -19.99 -42.86 -12.06
CA ARG A 629 -21.16 -43.61 -11.59
C ARG A 629 -22.21 -43.90 -12.69
N GLU A 630 -22.11 -43.27 -13.85
CA GLU A 630 -23.04 -43.48 -14.96
C GLU A 630 -22.63 -44.70 -15.81
N ASN A 631 -23.63 -45.39 -16.38
CA ASN A 631 -23.41 -46.56 -17.23
C ASN A 631 -22.75 -46.15 -18.56
N ILE A 632 -21.65 -46.81 -18.94
CA ILE A 632 -20.88 -46.53 -20.17
C ILE A 632 -21.78 -46.50 -21.42
N MET A 633 -22.79 -47.38 -21.49
CA MET A 633 -23.71 -47.42 -22.62
C MET A 633 -24.61 -46.17 -22.72
N SER A 634 -24.94 -45.54 -21.59
CA SER A 634 -25.69 -44.28 -21.59
C SER A 634 -24.81 -43.08 -21.93
N GLU A 635 -23.50 -43.16 -21.64
CA GLU A 635 -22.52 -42.14 -22.02
C GLU A 635 -22.22 -42.12 -23.52
N ILE A 636 -22.24 -43.28 -24.19
CA ILE A 636 -21.96 -43.38 -25.63
C ILE A 636 -23.17 -42.98 -26.49
N ARG A 637 -24.38 -43.18 -25.96
CA ARG A 637 -25.65 -42.95 -26.67
C ARG A 637 -26.14 -41.50 -26.62
N ARG A 638 -25.65 -40.72 -25.66
CA ARG A 638 -25.85 -39.26 -25.56
C ARG A 638 -24.67 -38.53 -26.20
#